data_AF-A0A2B5J6H7-F1
#
_entry.id   AF-A0A2B5J6H7-F1
#
_cell.length_a   1.000
_cell.length_b   1.000
_cell.length_c   1.000
_cell.angle_alpha   90.00
_cell.angle_beta   90.00
_cell.angle_gamma   90.00
#
_symmetry.space_group_name_H-M   'P 1'
#
loop_
_entity.id
_entity.type
_entity.pdbx_description
1 polymer ?
#
loop_
_entity_poly.entity_id
_entity_poly.type
_entity_poly.pdbx_seq_one_letter_code
_entity_poly.pdbx_strand_id
1 'polypeptide(L)'
;MNKRWYTLLIIFILLLSQLSWIPQLQVKAEQTTNSAAIHKLMPKYLVTNFNFDMTAATVTLDKNNFYVAGNFRTGKDLVGVKWETQDNYSHPDLKYPTKPDFSNVTLEYDYTIEGFTNLMDSGLAPSLTIETNSGEVHYVRLWNYVTNRPKESWEIGATRDLGKEIMFPENRKEGNANGNKGQIKLDFNNLYSGWTPYTYDMKQGKYVPDPNWRKIPVNDIKSIMWSVVPQGYQSSGEGKKLGESKKFKVQFNNWKVSGNTFLMNEPQGLPNHSVRMTDDYDDTYNLTPERVVGDYKKLGYNKLVNFYIGASHYYDKSLTDSGVKMDTEYPFNQGFEEWYRNYAKRLKENNMELIQSISMESVDAPESWWQRTWNNVPGTTGWTPTPHLLSFTNEEVKAFYKKYTLGLAKIASDAGLVPMVQLGEPWWWHKEDLAGKPPCFYDQATKDLFEKENGYPMYEFHASDEDITGHEEMLEWLSDKNGEFSLMLRDTLKKSYSNAKFTVLFFTPSVIDKDRVPLMMSTVNFPKRQWKYPNLDFFMIEDYDYLIDGHMDKHKETLTFAQENLGYPSEKIHYFSGFVLNKEQSHVWTNINEAINDGFNQKLGEVYIWAYAQVIRDGWKTPNLLSANYASGIYGNSIDLKFSSENADKIIYTLDGTEPSSNHGSTYMGAVKINSNTKVKAIALKGDKILNRATLNYTITNQMSLKNLQPVDISENQSSKDFSFTPDKTGVYRFFTMPYKGKEQGTGNELKLYQGDQQLDSNIDSNGPYGEHYAKVEYKLQAGTTYRLNLSNPSGNNTLKTTLMVENDFNGTKQTAETTSWDKIKDHSLTSLYDVDYYKVTLTSLNEQKLNLTNNAATIENENGDIVKTMFPGNASNSFKVTKPGTYYIRLWNNNNMNTDPDLMTKLNQLNKDTNTDTVLEMQRNLQKMKFYFGDLTGFYNSDFYMSLISYKKVLNKWDPGVAISGQLLTEDANIDDRIRYYAKRDVDLGRDAEGGIYETLFAGSFVLKEIPALSKLGKLTYDKNKRSWLSSGGLEYTQGSAHGNRVKHVLDHTKPNPNKTTHSVFNTGKTNVLELLDQAWLKKGSPLPNDPSAYIIPMGKVVGTEGETAIRLVVQRGTNKVITAYPVKP
;
A
#
# COMPACT_ATOMS: atom_id res chain seq x y z
N MET A 1 -39.14 -22.39 -39.49
CA MET A 1 -39.71 -22.36 -38.13
C MET A 1 -38.78 -23.11 -37.17
N ASN A 2 -37.91 -22.40 -36.45
CA ASN A 2 -37.28 -22.85 -35.18
C ASN A 2 -36.49 -21.68 -34.54
N LYS A 3 -37.09 -20.49 -34.55
CA LYS A 3 -36.59 -19.30 -33.84
C LYS A 3 -37.40 -18.96 -32.57
N ARG A 4 -38.47 -19.71 -32.28
CA ARG A 4 -39.34 -19.44 -31.11
C ARG A 4 -38.87 -20.12 -29.82
N TRP A 5 -38.02 -21.14 -29.87
CA TRP A 5 -37.57 -21.85 -28.66
C TRP A 5 -36.34 -21.22 -27.98
N TYR A 6 -35.42 -20.60 -28.73
CA TYR A 6 -34.26 -19.91 -28.15
C TYR A 6 -34.61 -18.57 -27.48
N THR A 7 -35.62 -17.86 -27.99
CA THR A 7 -36.06 -16.59 -27.38
C THR A 7 -36.85 -16.85 -26.09
N LEU A 8 -37.59 -17.95 -26.00
CA LEU A 8 -38.30 -18.36 -24.77
C LEU A 8 -37.34 -18.75 -23.65
N LEU A 9 -36.21 -19.42 -23.95
CA LEU A 9 -35.21 -19.78 -22.94
C LEU A 9 -34.45 -18.57 -22.39
N ILE A 10 -34.14 -17.58 -23.23
CA ILE A 10 -33.46 -16.34 -22.83
C ILE A 10 -34.41 -15.41 -22.05
N ILE A 11 -35.69 -15.37 -22.43
CA ILE A 11 -36.72 -14.63 -21.68
C ILE A 11 -37.00 -15.32 -20.33
N PHE A 12 -36.96 -16.65 -20.23
CA PHE A 12 -37.13 -17.37 -18.96
C PHE A 12 -35.95 -17.16 -17.99
N ILE A 13 -34.71 -17.05 -18.51
CA ILE A 13 -33.51 -16.75 -17.70
C ILE A 13 -33.49 -15.27 -17.27
N LEU A 14 -33.99 -14.34 -18.08
CA LEU A 14 -34.12 -12.92 -17.72
C LEU A 14 -35.30 -12.64 -16.76
N LEU A 15 -36.40 -13.42 -16.81
CA LEU A 15 -37.52 -13.31 -15.87
C LEU A 15 -37.23 -13.94 -14.49
N LEU A 16 -36.30 -14.89 -14.40
CA LEU A 16 -35.82 -15.42 -13.11
C LEU A 16 -34.84 -14.45 -12.40
N SER A 17 -34.24 -13.49 -13.10
CA SER A 17 -33.46 -12.40 -12.49
C SER A 17 -34.28 -11.21 -11.99
N GLN A 18 -35.62 -11.23 -12.15
CA GLN A 18 -36.51 -10.13 -11.74
C GLN A 18 -37.68 -10.56 -10.83
N LEU A 19 -37.64 -11.79 -10.29
CA LEU A 19 -38.61 -12.28 -9.29
C LEU A 19 -37.93 -12.56 -7.95
N SER A 20 -37.28 -11.54 -7.38
CA SER A 20 -37.08 -11.45 -5.93
C SER A 20 -38.36 -10.88 -5.30
N TRP A 21 -39.42 -11.68 -5.25
CA TRP A 21 -40.51 -11.49 -4.27
C TRP A 21 -40.01 -11.93 -2.89
N ILE A 22 -39.04 -11.18 -2.37
CA ILE A 22 -38.87 -11.03 -0.92
C ILE A 22 -39.89 -9.96 -0.55
N PRO A 23 -40.76 -10.17 0.45
CA PRO A 23 -41.55 -9.05 0.97
C PRO A 23 -40.54 -7.99 1.41
N GLN A 24 -40.43 -6.89 0.66
CA GLN A 24 -39.87 -5.66 1.17
C GLN A 24 -40.73 -5.30 2.38
N LEU A 25 -40.26 -5.71 3.56
CA LEU A 25 -40.50 -4.98 4.79
C LEU A 25 -39.98 -3.56 4.51
N GLN A 26 -40.84 -2.72 3.94
CA GLN A 26 -40.79 -1.30 4.18
C GLN A 26 -40.96 -1.14 5.69
N VAL A 27 -39.83 -1.24 6.40
CA VAL A 27 -39.69 -0.61 7.70
C VAL A 27 -39.91 0.87 7.40
N LYS A 28 -41.14 1.34 7.61
CA LYS A 28 -41.38 2.75 7.86
C LYS A 28 -40.36 3.13 8.92
N ALA A 29 -39.46 4.04 8.58
CA ALA A 29 -38.65 4.72 9.58
C ALA A 29 -39.63 5.28 10.60
N GLU A 30 -39.71 4.61 11.74
CA GLU A 30 -40.50 5.06 12.87
C GLU A 30 -39.93 6.43 13.24
N GLN A 31 -40.81 7.43 13.24
CA GLN A 31 -40.47 8.76 13.70
C GLN A 31 -39.86 8.63 15.11
N THR A 32 -38.62 9.10 15.21
CA THR A 32 -37.80 9.11 16.42
C THR A 32 -38.45 9.95 17.52
N THR A 33 -39.17 9.29 18.43
CA THR A 33 -39.29 9.71 19.84
C THR A 33 -39.55 8.50 20.71
N ASN A 34 -38.48 7.85 21.20
CA ASN A 34 -38.38 7.26 22.54
C ASN A 34 -37.00 6.60 22.67
N SER A 35 -36.25 6.96 23.71
CA SER A 35 -35.02 6.25 24.07
C SER A 35 -35.37 4.77 24.30
N ALA A 36 -34.62 3.84 23.68
CA ALA A 36 -34.83 2.42 23.88
C ALA A 36 -34.57 2.07 25.36
N ALA A 37 -35.38 1.21 25.97
CA ALA A 37 -35.17 0.76 27.34
C ALA A 37 -34.25 -0.46 27.40
N ILE A 38 -33.42 -0.55 28.44
CA ILE A 38 -32.63 -1.73 28.79
C ILE A 38 -33.43 -2.61 29.75
N HIS A 39 -33.53 -3.90 29.42
CA HIS A 39 -34.22 -4.93 30.19
C HIS A 39 -33.28 -6.07 30.60
N LYS A 40 -33.64 -6.79 31.67
CA LYS A 40 -32.99 -8.04 32.06
C LYS A 40 -33.04 -9.05 30.92
N LEU A 41 -31.98 -9.86 30.81
CA LEU A 41 -31.86 -10.96 29.86
C LEU A 41 -31.93 -10.53 28.39
N MET A 42 -31.60 -9.28 28.05
CA MET A 42 -31.45 -8.89 26.64
C MET A 42 -30.26 -9.63 26.00
N PRO A 43 -30.42 -10.28 24.83
CA PRO A 43 -29.37 -11.07 24.20
C PRO A 43 -28.04 -10.31 23.99
N LYS A 44 -28.11 -9.01 23.66
CA LYS A 44 -26.91 -8.20 23.46
C LYS A 44 -25.98 -8.13 24.67
N TYR A 45 -26.49 -8.30 25.89
CA TYR A 45 -25.68 -8.24 27.12
C TYR A 45 -25.24 -9.62 27.63
N LEU A 46 -25.54 -10.70 26.90
CA LEU A 46 -25.01 -12.03 27.23
C LEU A 46 -23.50 -12.07 27.02
N VAL A 47 -22.83 -12.86 27.86
CA VAL A 47 -21.37 -13.06 27.86
C VAL A 47 -21.10 -14.53 27.62
N THR A 48 -20.16 -14.85 26.74
CA THR A 48 -19.82 -16.23 26.36
C THR A 48 -18.42 -16.56 26.85
N ASN A 49 -18.33 -17.39 27.88
CA ASN A 49 -17.05 -17.87 28.39
C ASN A 49 -16.89 -19.36 28.07
N PHE A 50 -15.65 -19.77 27.86
CA PHE A 50 -15.30 -21.16 27.56
C PHE A 50 -13.86 -21.45 28.02
N ASN A 51 -13.49 -22.73 28.12
CA ASN A 51 -12.11 -23.12 28.43
C ASN A 51 -11.19 -22.91 27.22
N PHE A 52 -9.92 -22.55 27.47
CA PHE A 52 -8.94 -22.14 26.45
C PHE A 52 -8.80 -23.09 25.25
N ASP A 53 -8.98 -24.39 25.47
CA ASP A 53 -8.87 -25.40 24.42
C ASP A 53 -9.97 -25.30 23.36
N MET A 54 -11.11 -24.70 23.65
CA MET A 54 -12.26 -24.63 22.75
C MET A 54 -12.51 -23.20 22.27
N THR A 55 -13.50 -23.00 21.39
CA THR A 55 -13.94 -21.66 20.98
C THR A 55 -15.45 -21.60 20.85
N ALA A 56 -16.05 -20.47 21.21
CA ALA A 56 -17.47 -20.22 21.00
C ALA A 56 -17.76 -18.72 20.91
N ALA A 57 -18.86 -18.37 20.25
CA ALA A 57 -19.34 -16.99 20.20
C ALA A 57 -20.86 -16.94 20.28
N THR A 58 -21.39 -15.91 20.96
CA THR A 58 -22.81 -15.55 20.92
C THR A 58 -23.02 -14.44 19.90
N VAL A 59 -23.88 -14.71 18.91
CA VAL A 59 -24.18 -13.80 17.81
C VAL A 59 -25.66 -13.46 17.80
N THR A 60 -25.97 -12.17 17.94
CA THR A 60 -27.34 -11.66 17.86
C THR A 60 -27.71 -11.31 16.41
N LEU A 61 -28.90 -11.75 16.00
CA LEU A 61 -29.49 -11.44 14.69
C LEU A 61 -30.43 -10.23 14.79
N ASP A 62 -31.22 -10.20 15.86
CA ASP A 62 -32.08 -9.10 16.26
C ASP A 62 -32.37 -9.17 17.77
N LYS A 63 -33.29 -8.34 18.27
CA LYS A 63 -33.62 -8.26 19.71
C LYS A 63 -34.20 -9.55 20.32
N ASN A 64 -34.73 -10.44 19.49
CA ASN A 64 -35.42 -11.67 19.90
C ASN A 64 -34.74 -12.94 19.37
N ASN A 65 -33.74 -12.85 18.49
CA ASN A 65 -33.12 -14.01 17.86
C ASN A 65 -31.59 -13.94 17.94
N PHE A 66 -30.97 -15.01 18.42
CA PHE A 66 -29.51 -15.15 18.50
C PHE A 66 -29.11 -16.63 18.46
N TYR A 67 -27.81 -16.90 18.33
CA TYR A 67 -27.28 -18.25 18.41
C TYR A 67 -25.90 -18.27 19.05
N VAL A 68 -25.51 -19.46 19.47
CA VAL A 68 -24.17 -19.76 19.98
C VAL A 68 -23.55 -20.83 19.10
N ALA A 69 -22.35 -20.59 18.60
CA ALA A 69 -21.66 -21.51 17.70
C ALA A 69 -20.17 -21.57 18.05
N GLY A 70 -19.53 -22.70 17.74
CA GLY A 70 -18.13 -22.89 18.09
C GLY A 70 -17.61 -24.30 17.82
N ASN A 71 -16.44 -24.59 18.37
CA ASN A 71 -15.71 -25.83 18.17
C ASN A 71 -15.33 -26.46 19.52
N PHE A 72 -15.76 -27.69 19.76
CA PHE A 72 -15.27 -28.55 20.84
C PHE A 72 -14.02 -29.33 20.39
N ARG A 73 -13.06 -29.51 21.30
CA ARG A 73 -11.78 -30.20 21.13
C ARG A 73 -11.51 -31.23 22.23
N THR A 74 -12.18 -31.15 23.38
CA THR A 74 -12.08 -32.11 24.48
C THR A 74 -13.45 -32.53 25.01
N GLY A 75 -13.51 -33.68 25.68
CA GLY A 75 -14.72 -34.14 26.39
C GLY A 75 -15.09 -33.30 27.61
N LYS A 76 -14.20 -32.44 28.13
CA LYS A 76 -14.47 -31.55 29.28
C LYS A 76 -14.86 -30.12 28.87
N ASP A 77 -14.93 -29.86 27.58
CA ASP A 77 -15.24 -28.53 27.08
C ASP A 77 -16.62 -28.08 27.53
N LEU A 78 -16.73 -26.80 27.85
CA LEU A 78 -17.97 -26.19 28.29
C LEU A 78 -18.05 -24.75 27.81
N VAL A 79 -19.18 -24.41 27.20
CA VAL A 79 -19.56 -23.03 26.91
C VAL A 79 -20.57 -22.58 27.95
N GLY A 80 -20.27 -21.46 28.61
CA GLY A 80 -21.18 -20.76 29.49
C GLY A 80 -21.70 -19.50 28.81
N VAL A 81 -22.95 -19.50 28.39
CA VAL A 81 -23.65 -18.30 27.91
C VAL A 81 -24.32 -17.68 29.11
N LYS A 82 -23.84 -16.52 29.55
CA LYS A 82 -24.11 -15.99 30.89
C LYS A 82 -24.79 -14.64 30.82
N TRP A 83 -25.84 -14.48 31.61
CA TRP A 83 -26.34 -13.19 32.06
C TRP A 83 -25.75 -12.88 33.44
N GLU A 84 -25.13 -11.71 33.59
CA GLU A 84 -24.65 -11.20 34.87
C GLU A 84 -25.53 -10.06 35.36
N THR A 85 -25.97 -10.11 36.61
CA THR A 85 -26.78 -9.05 37.20
C THR A 85 -26.03 -7.74 37.32
N GLN A 86 -24.72 -7.81 37.56
CA GLN A 86 -23.82 -6.65 37.53
C GLN A 86 -23.22 -6.50 36.14
N ASP A 87 -23.25 -5.29 35.59
CA ASP A 87 -22.56 -4.99 34.34
C ASP A 87 -21.05 -4.75 34.57
N ASN A 88 -20.24 -5.74 34.20
CA ASN A 88 -18.79 -5.66 34.30
C ASN A 88 -18.09 -5.21 33.01
N TYR A 89 -18.81 -5.12 31.88
CA TYR A 89 -18.20 -5.08 30.55
C TYR A 89 -18.59 -3.85 29.71
N SER A 90 -19.46 -2.96 30.21
CA SER A 90 -19.72 -1.67 29.57
C SER A 90 -18.86 -0.56 30.19
N HIS A 91 -18.61 0.50 29.42
CA HIS A 91 -18.10 1.75 29.96
C HIS A 91 -19.00 2.28 31.10
N PRO A 92 -18.48 2.92 32.17
CA PRO A 92 -19.26 3.39 33.32
C PRO A 92 -20.49 4.24 32.96
N ASP A 93 -20.40 5.08 31.92
CA ASP A 93 -21.54 5.88 31.42
C ASP A 93 -22.65 5.04 30.74
N LEU A 94 -22.37 3.78 30.39
CA LEU A 94 -23.25 2.90 29.63
C LEU A 94 -23.79 1.70 30.43
N LYS A 95 -23.25 1.46 31.64
CA LYS A 95 -23.61 0.31 32.47
C LYS A 95 -25.07 0.33 32.89
N TYR A 96 -25.72 -0.83 32.81
CA TYR A 96 -27.02 -1.02 33.47
C TYR A 96 -26.85 -1.20 34.99
N PRO A 97 -27.84 -0.78 35.81
CA PRO A 97 -27.78 -0.93 37.25
C PRO A 97 -27.91 -2.39 37.69
N THR A 98 -27.19 -2.77 38.75
CA THR A 98 -27.30 -4.08 39.39
C THR A 98 -28.67 -4.26 40.03
N LYS A 99 -29.51 -5.15 39.47
CA LYS A 99 -30.85 -5.50 40.01
C LYS A 99 -31.03 -7.02 40.12
N PRO A 100 -30.68 -7.65 41.26
CA PRO A 100 -30.63 -9.12 41.40
C PRO A 100 -31.99 -9.80 41.58
N ASP A 101 -33.07 -9.05 41.76
CA ASP A 101 -34.41 -9.61 41.97
C ASP A 101 -35.09 -9.99 40.65
N PHE A 102 -35.27 -11.29 40.39
CA PHE A 102 -35.98 -11.86 39.24
C PHE A 102 -37.42 -12.29 39.59
N SER A 103 -37.97 -11.87 40.74
CA SER A 103 -39.37 -12.10 41.07
C SER A 103 -40.28 -11.49 40.00
N ASN A 104 -41.29 -12.26 39.57
CA ASN A 104 -42.19 -11.90 38.47
C ASN A 104 -41.47 -11.64 37.13
N VAL A 105 -40.34 -12.31 36.87
CA VAL A 105 -39.72 -12.36 35.53
C VAL A 105 -40.07 -13.68 34.87
N THR A 106 -40.38 -13.63 33.58
CA THR A 106 -40.58 -14.82 32.74
C THR A 106 -39.74 -14.68 31.47
N LEU A 107 -39.06 -15.76 31.09
CA LEU A 107 -38.34 -15.89 29.83
C LEU A 107 -38.93 -17.04 29.00
N GLU A 108 -39.29 -16.76 27.76
CA GLU A 108 -39.79 -17.73 26.78
C GLU A 108 -38.91 -17.70 25.53
N TYR A 109 -38.57 -18.86 24.97
CA TYR A 109 -37.85 -18.96 23.70
C TYR A 109 -37.99 -20.36 23.08
N ASP A 110 -37.82 -20.43 21.77
CA ASP A 110 -37.63 -21.68 21.04
C ASP A 110 -36.13 -21.97 20.91
N TYR A 111 -35.73 -23.24 21.01
CA TYR A 111 -34.35 -23.65 20.77
C TYR A 111 -34.24 -24.61 19.61
N THR A 112 -33.08 -24.60 18.95
CA THR A 112 -32.68 -25.63 17.98
C THR A 112 -31.21 -25.98 18.19
N ILE A 113 -30.90 -27.28 18.26
CA ILE A 113 -29.57 -27.82 18.54
C ILE A 113 -29.07 -28.59 17.32
N GLU A 114 -27.84 -28.27 16.90
CA GLU A 114 -27.15 -28.86 15.76
C GLU A 114 -25.67 -29.15 16.08
N GLY A 115 -25.09 -30.13 15.38
CA GLY A 115 -23.68 -30.50 15.51
C GLY A 115 -23.35 -31.33 16.74
N PHE A 116 -22.11 -31.24 17.22
CA PHE A 116 -21.55 -32.14 18.23
C PHE A 116 -21.84 -31.68 19.68
N THR A 117 -23.11 -31.56 20.04
CA THR A 117 -23.52 -31.23 21.42
C THR A 117 -24.63 -32.16 21.90
N ASN A 118 -24.81 -32.27 23.22
CA ASN A 118 -25.88 -33.09 23.79
C ASN A 118 -27.25 -32.48 23.51
N LEU A 119 -28.21 -33.36 23.22
CA LEU A 119 -29.61 -32.98 23.04
C LEU A 119 -30.25 -32.60 24.37
N MET A 120 -31.27 -31.74 24.33
CA MET A 120 -31.92 -31.18 25.52
C MET A 120 -32.59 -32.25 26.40
N ASP A 121 -33.02 -33.39 25.85
CA ASP A 121 -33.65 -34.51 26.57
C ASP A 121 -32.65 -35.49 27.21
N SER A 122 -31.34 -35.32 26.95
CA SER A 122 -30.27 -36.15 27.49
C SER A 122 -30.08 -36.00 29.01
N GLY A 123 -29.52 -37.03 29.65
CA GLY A 123 -29.04 -36.95 31.03
C GLY A 123 -27.83 -36.03 31.22
N LEU A 124 -27.09 -35.73 30.14
CA LEU A 124 -25.96 -34.78 30.10
C LEU A 124 -26.31 -33.52 29.29
N ALA A 125 -27.61 -33.22 29.18
CA ALA A 125 -28.11 -32.07 28.44
C ALA A 125 -27.61 -30.73 29.01
N PRO A 126 -27.60 -29.67 28.16
CA PRO A 126 -27.57 -28.27 28.61
C PRO A 126 -28.43 -28.03 29.86
N SER A 127 -27.80 -27.54 30.92
CA SER A 127 -28.47 -27.11 32.16
C SER A 127 -28.35 -25.60 32.35
N LEU A 128 -29.27 -25.02 33.12
CA LEU A 128 -29.14 -23.66 33.60
C LEU A 128 -28.44 -23.68 34.96
N THR A 129 -27.35 -22.94 35.10
CA THR A 129 -26.68 -22.70 36.38
C THR A 129 -27.09 -21.34 36.89
N ILE A 130 -27.59 -21.28 38.12
CA ILE A 130 -27.94 -20.04 38.82
C ILE A 130 -27.02 -19.87 40.02
N GLU A 131 -26.36 -18.73 40.07
CA GLU A 131 -25.54 -18.31 41.21
C GLU A 131 -26.24 -17.17 41.94
N THR A 132 -26.34 -17.23 43.26
CA THR A 132 -26.86 -16.14 44.10
C THR A 132 -25.73 -15.26 44.64
N ASN A 133 -26.02 -14.06 45.14
CA ASN A 133 -24.97 -13.22 45.76
C ASN A 133 -24.45 -13.81 47.08
N SER A 134 -25.21 -14.71 47.72
CA SER A 134 -24.75 -15.51 48.87
C SER A 134 -23.73 -16.60 48.50
N GLY A 135 -23.48 -16.85 47.21
CA GLY A 135 -22.55 -17.87 46.71
C GLY A 135 -23.18 -19.26 46.55
N GLU A 136 -24.49 -19.41 46.70
CA GLU A 136 -25.16 -20.67 46.40
C GLU A 136 -25.24 -20.92 44.88
N VAL A 137 -24.99 -22.16 44.48
CA VAL A 137 -25.06 -22.60 43.08
C VAL A 137 -26.18 -23.62 42.92
N HIS A 138 -27.10 -23.33 42.00
CA HIS A 138 -28.29 -24.12 41.72
C HIS A 138 -28.27 -24.61 40.27
N TYR A 139 -28.52 -25.90 40.06
CA TYR A 139 -28.57 -26.50 38.72
C TYR A 139 -30.01 -26.85 38.33
N VAL A 140 -30.44 -26.37 37.17
CA VAL A 140 -31.80 -26.58 36.64
C VAL A 140 -31.73 -27.39 35.34
N ARG A 141 -32.43 -28.52 35.31
CA ARG A 141 -32.59 -29.33 34.08
C ARG A 141 -33.58 -28.63 33.14
N LEU A 142 -33.07 -28.02 32.06
CA LEU A 142 -33.88 -27.25 31.11
C LEU A 142 -34.98 -28.08 30.42
N TRP A 143 -34.77 -29.38 30.19
CA TRP A 143 -35.80 -30.27 29.62
C TRP A 143 -37.12 -30.24 30.39
N ASN A 144 -37.05 -30.11 31.73
CA ASN A 144 -38.25 -30.04 32.55
C ASN A 144 -39.10 -28.81 32.24
N TYR A 145 -38.53 -27.76 31.64
CA TYR A 145 -39.18 -26.50 31.30
C TYR A 145 -39.53 -26.37 29.81
N VAL A 146 -39.28 -27.42 29.02
CA VAL A 146 -39.79 -27.51 27.64
C VAL A 146 -41.29 -27.75 27.70
N THR A 147 -42.07 -26.75 27.31
CA THR A 147 -43.53 -26.73 27.51
C THR A 147 -44.30 -27.62 26.52
N ASN A 148 -43.68 -27.93 25.38
CA ASN A 148 -44.27 -28.72 24.30
C ASN A 148 -43.59 -30.09 24.12
N ARG A 149 -43.02 -30.68 25.20
CA ARG A 149 -42.43 -32.02 25.19
C ARG A 149 -43.43 -33.15 25.49
N PRO A 150 -43.13 -34.41 25.13
CA PRO A 150 -43.89 -35.60 25.55
C PRO A 150 -43.95 -35.77 27.07
N LYS A 151 -44.85 -36.65 27.57
CA LYS A 151 -44.82 -37.08 28.97
C LYS A 151 -43.55 -37.90 29.25
N GLU A 152 -42.83 -37.56 30.33
CA GLU A 152 -41.67 -38.35 30.79
C GLU A 152 -42.13 -39.55 31.64
N SER A 153 -41.27 -40.56 31.75
CA SER A 153 -41.53 -41.76 32.56
C SER A 153 -41.86 -41.42 34.02
N TRP A 154 -41.22 -40.40 34.60
CA TRP A 154 -41.48 -39.97 35.97
C TRP A 154 -42.84 -39.27 36.13
N GLU A 155 -43.34 -38.56 35.11
CA GLU A 155 -44.68 -37.96 35.13
C GLU A 155 -45.76 -39.03 35.05
N ILE A 156 -45.56 -40.03 34.19
CA ILE A 156 -46.47 -41.18 34.04
C ILE A 156 -46.50 -41.99 35.34
N GLY A 157 -45.32 -42.32 35.88
CA GLY A 157 -45.19 -43.11 37.11
C GLY A 157 -45.75 -42.39 38.34
N ALA A 158 -45.42 -41.10 38.53
CA ALA A 158 -45.97 -40.31 39.62
C ALA A 158 -47.49 -40.11 39.50
N THR A 159 -48.02 -39.93 38.29
CA THR A 159 -49.46 -39.86 38.05
C THR A 159 -50.17 -41.13 38.52
N ARG A 160 -49.62 -42.30 38.16
CA ARG A 160 -50.12 -43.61 38.58
C ARG A 160 -50.07 -43.76 40.10
N ASP A 161 -48.94 -43.48 40.72
CA ASP A 161 -48.68 -43.80 42.13
C ASP A 161 -49.35 -42.82 43.11
N LEU A 162 -49.63 -41.59 42.68
CA LEU A 162 -50.26 -40.55 43.50
C LEU A 162 -51.76 -40.38 43.22
N GLY A 163 -52.30 -41.06 42.20
CA GLY A 163 -53.72 -41.01 41.84
C GLY A 163 -54.21 -39.63 41.37
N LYS A 164 -53.30 -38.74 40.96
CA LYS A 164 -53.60 -37.41 40.41
C LYS A 164 -52.69 -37.13 39.21
N GLU A 165 -53.18 -36.41 38.20
CA GLU A 165 -52.35 -36.07 37.05
C GLU A 165 -51.15 -35.21 37.44
N ILE A 166 -49.95 -35.68 37.13
CA ILE A 166 -48.68 -34.99 37.36
C ILE A 166 -48.11 -34.53 36.02
N MET A 167 -47.94 -33.22 35.88
CA MET A 167 -47.32 -32.56 34.74
C MET A 167 -46.46 -31.40 35.23
N PHE A 168 -45.23 -31.28 34.72
CA PHE A 168 -44.36 -30.14 35.01
C PHE A 168 -43.77 -29.52 33.73
N PRO A 169 -43.81 -28.18 33.54
CA PRO A 169 -44.40 -27.20 34.45
C PRO A 169 -45.91 -27.36 34.55
N GLU A 170 -46.51 -26.89 35.65
CA GLU A 170 -47.95 -27.02 35.88
C GLU A 170 -48.74 -26.45 34.70
N ASN A 171 -49.85 -27.11 34.33
CA ASN A 171 -50.73 -26.74 33.21
C ASN A 171 -50.13 -26.84 31.80
N ARG A 172 -48.93 -27.40 31.63
CA ARG A 172 -48.43 -27.71 30.28
C ARG A 172 -49.30 -28.78 29.60
N LYS A 173 -49.32 -28.77 28.27
CA LYS A 173 -49.92 -29.84 27.46
C LYS A 173 -48.83 -30.75 26.90
N GLU A 174 -49.18 -31.97 26.55
CA GLU A 174 -48.28 -32.85 25.82
C GLU A 174 -48.05 -32.30 24.40
N GLY A 175 -46.81 -32.41 23.92
CA GLY A 175 -46.43 -31.94 22.59
C GLY A 175 -45.33 -32.80 21.96
N ASN A 176 -44.87 -32.36 20.79
CA ASN A 176 -43.98 -33.14 19.92
C ASN A 176 -42.53 -32.62 19.90
N ALA A 177 -42.12 -31.82 20.89
CA ALA A 177 -40.72 -31.42 21.02
C ALA A 177 -39.83 -32.66 21.21
N ASN A 178 -38.60 -32.54 20.74
CA ASN A 178 -37.57 -33.56 20.92
C ASN A 178 -36.30 -32.88 21.45
N GLY A 179 -35.30 -33.67 21.82
CA GLY A 179 -34.04 -33.13 22.30
C GLY A 179 -33.39 -32.07 21.40
N ASN A 180 -33.65 -32.08 20.08
CA ASN A 180 -33.06 -31.12 19.14
C ASN A 180 -33.85 -29.81 19.03
N LYS A 181 -35.16 -29.80 19.27
CA LYS A 181 -36.00 -28.61 19.13
C LYS A 181 -37.18 -28.61 20.10
N GLY A 182 -37.48 -27.45 20.66
CA GLY A 182 -38.59 -27.29 21.60
C GLY A 182 -38.77 -25.85 22.04
N GLN A 183 -39.82 -25.61 22.84
CA GLN A 183 -40.15 -24.30 23.40
C GLN A 183 -39.94 -24.32 24.91
N ILE A 184 -39.01 -23.50 25.40
CA ILE A 184 -38.72 -23.35 26.83
C ILE A 184 -39.50 -22.17 27.39
N LYS A 185 -40.04 -22.36 28.60
CA LYS A 185 -40.59 -21.29 29.43
C LYS A 185 -40.01 -21.36 30.85
N LEU A 186 -39.24 -20.35 31.21
CA LEU A 186 -38.69 -20.16 32.55
C LEU A 186 -39.52 -19.10 33.27
N ASP A 187 -40.40 -19.54 34.17
CA ASP A 187 -41.04 -18.68 35.15
C ASP A 187 -40.17 -18.65 36.41
N PHE A 188 -39.51 -17.52 36.68
CA PHE A 188 -38.59 -17.41 37.81
C PHE A 188 -39.30 -17.56 39.16
N ASN A 189 -40.60 -17.28 39.24
CA ASN A 189 -41.36 -17.54 40.46
C ASN A 189 -41.56 -19.04 40.72
N ASN A 190 -41.35 -19.91 39.72
CA ASN A 190 -41.57 -21.35 39.79
C ASN A 190 -40.34 -22.10 39.24
N LEU A 191 -39.15 -21.62 39.61
CA LEU A 191 -37.88 -22.21 39.22
C LEU A 191 -37.30 -23.07 40.35
N TYR A 192 -36.85 -24.27 39.99
CA TYR A 192 -36.42 -25.29 40.93
C TYR A 192 -35.09 -25.90 40.50
N SER A 193 -34.20 -26.12 41.47
CA SER A 193 -33.01 -26.92 41.32
C SER A 193 -33.33 -28.41 41.52
N GLY A 194 -32.55 -29.27 40.87
CA GLY A 194 -32.76 -30.72 40.86
C GLY A 194 -33.10 -31.29 39.49
N TRP A 195 -33.14 -32.62 39.38
CA TRP A 195 -33.27 -33.30 38.09
C TRP A 195 -34.71 -33.63 37.71
N THR A 196 -35.54 -34.05 38.68
CA THR A 196 -36.96 -34.34 38.49
C THR A 196 -37.75 -34.03 39.77
N PRO A 197 -39.01 -33.55 39.70
CA PRO A 197 -39.82 -33.30 40.90
C PRO A 197 -40.15 -34.54 41.73
N TYR A 198 -40.14 -35.72 41.10
CA TYR A 198 -40.40 -37.01 41.74
C TYR A 198 -39.28 -37.99 41.40
N THR A 199 -38.92 -38.83 42.36
CA THR A 199 -37.93 -39.91 42.22
C THR A 199 -38.55 -41.25 42.60
N TYR A 200 -38.04 -42.35 42.05
CA TYR A 200 -38.56 -43.68 42.32
C TYR A 200 -37.93 -44.26 43.59
N ASP A 201 -38.74 -44.49 44.63
CA ASP A 201 -38.29 -45.15 45.85
C ASP A 201 -38.31 -46.68 45.64
N MET A 202 -37.14 -47.27 45.46
CA MET A 202 -36.99 -48.72 45.27
C MET A 202 -37.49 -49.56 46.45
N LYS A 203 -37.51 -49.01 47.68
CA LYS A 203 -38.00 -49.73 48.86
C LYS A 203 -39.52 -49.73 48.92
N GLN A 204 -40.15 -48.63 48.53
CA GLN A 204 -41.61 -48.49 48.51
C GLN A 204 -42.24 -48.97 47.20
N GLY A 205 -41.46 -49.17 46.15
CA GLY A 205 -41.93 -49.58 44.82
C GLY A 205 -42.80 -48.53 44.13
N LYS A 206 -42.61 -47.23 44.45
CA LYS A 206 -43.43 -46.13 43.93
C LYS A 206 -42.66 -44.82 43.82
N TYR A 207 -43.16 -43.90 42.99
CA TYR A 207 -42.64 -42.53 42.93
C TYR A 207 -43.02 -41.70 44.16
N VAL A 208 -42.07 -40.92 44.67
CA VAL A 208 -42.22 -39.99 45.80
C VAL A 208 -41.61 -38.63 45.45
N PRO A 209 -42.04 -37.51 46.09
CA PRO A 209 -41.40 -36.21 45.88
C PRO A 209 -39.89 -36.29 46.12
N ASP A 210 -39.09 -35.71 45.21
CA ASP A 210 -37.64 -35.70 45.35
C ASP A 210 -37.21 -34.64 46.37
N PRO A 211 -36.52 -35.00 47.47
CA PRO A 211 -36.04 -34.02 48.47
C PRO A 211 -34.98 -33.05 47.93
N ASN A 212 -34.38 -33.35 46.77
CA ASN A 212 -33.45 -32.46 46.08
C ASN A 212 -34.16 -31.48 45.13
N TRP A 213 -35.48 -31.63 44.92
CA TRP A 213 -36.28 -30.67 44.14
C TRP A 213 -36.59 -29.43 44.98
N ARG A 214 -35.73 -28.40 44.87
CA ARG A 214 -35.78 -27.23 45.74
C ARG A 214 -36.06 -25.97 44.96
N LYS A 215 -36.99 -25.15 45.45
CA LYS A 215 -37.30 -23.85 44.84
C LYS A 215 -36.10 -22.93 44.98
N ILE A 216 -35.69 -22.28 43.88
CA ILE A 216 -34.54 -21.39 43.86
C ILE A 216 -34.96 -20.01 44.39
N PRO A 217 -34.19 -19.38 45.31
CA PRO A 217 -34.42 -18.00 45.70
C PRO A 217 -34.07 -17.07 44.51
N VAL A 218 -35.07 -16.40 43.96
CA VAL A 218 -34.90 -15.56 42.76
C VAL A 218 -34.78 -14.06 43.06
N ASN A 219 -34.87 -13.66 44.33
CA ASN A 219 -34.75 -12.26 44.73
C ASN A 219 -33.29 -11.76 44.83
N ASP A 220 -32.31 -12.65 44.73
CA ASP A 220 -30.89 -12.36 44.93
C ASP A 220 -29.97 -13.07 43.92
N ILE A 221 -30.37 -13.10 42.64
CA ILE A 221 -29.58 -13.75 41.59
C ILE A 221 -28.36 -12.89 41.23
N LYS A 222 -27.17 -13.49 41.31
CA LYS A 222 -25.90 -12.93 40.83
C LYS A 222 -25.71 -13.18 39.34
N SER A 223 -25.94 -14.41 38.89
CA SER A 223 -25.82 -14.76 37.48
C SER A 223 -26.66 -15.96 37.06
N ILE A 224 -26.94 -16.05 35.76
CA ILE A 224 -27.70 -17.12 35.11
C ILE A 224 -26.87 -17.58 33.90
N MET A 225 -26.56 -18.87 33.81
CA MET A 225 -25.73 -19.41 32.73
C MET A 225 -26.39 -20.60 32.04
N TRP A 226 -26.55 -20.52 30.72
CA TRP A 226 -26.88 -21.66 29.87
C TRP A 226 -25.59 -22.39 29.51
N SER A 227 -25.50 -23.66 29.89
CA SER A 227 -24.34 -24.50 29.57
C SER A 227 -24.52 -25.21 28.23
N VAL A 228 -23.49 -25.25 27.40
CA VAL A 228 -23.44 -26.08 26.18
C VAL A 228 -22.21 -26.97 26.27
N VAL A 229 -22.40 -28.28 26.13
CA VAL A 229 -21.37 -29.30 26.33
C VAL A 229 -21.32 -30.29 25.16
N PRO A 230 -20.16 -30.91 24.89
CA PRO A 230 -20.01 -31.89 23.80
C PRO A 230 -20.77 -33.18 24.09
N GLN A 231 -21.03 -33.95 23.02
CA GLN A 231 -21.54 -35.31 23.16
C GLN A 231 -20.54 -36.17 23.96
N GLY A 232 -21.04 -36.86 25.00
CA GLY A 232 -20.19 -37.65 25.90
C GLY A 232 -19.38 -36.82 26.91
N TYR A 233 -19.87 -35.63 27.28
CA TYR A 233 -19.27 -34.72 28.27
C TYR A 233 -18.76 -35.43 29.53
N GLN A 234 -17.55 -35.05 29.96
CA GLN A 234 -16.84 -35.58 31.11
C GLN A 234 -16.62 -34.44 32.12
N SER A 235 -17.39 -34.47 33.21
CA SER A 235 -17.32 -33.44 34.26
C SER A 235 -16.10 -33.58 35.18
N SER A 236 -15.33 -34.67 35.08
CA SER A 236 -14.15 -34.94 35.92
C SER A 236 -13.07 -35.73 35.16
N GLY A 237 -11.81 -35.62 35.63
CA GLY A 237 -10.63 -36.22 34.98
C GLY A 237 -9.94 -35.26 33.99
N GLU A 238 -8.91 -35.74 33.27
CA GLU A 238 -8.11 -34.90 32.36
C GLU A 238 -8.88 -34.42 31.11
N GLY A 239 -10.03 -35.04 30.82
CA GLY A 239 -10.87 -34.78 29.64
C GLY A 239 -10.29 -35.46 28.40
N LYS A 240 -11.03 -36.41 27.81
CA LYS A 240 -10.60 -37.10 26.61
C LYS A 240 -10.44 -36.11 25.45
N LYS A 241 -9.25 -36.04 24.87
CA LYS A 241 -9.00 -35.30 23.62
C LYS A 241 -9.84 -35.93 22.50
N LEU A 242 -10.53 -35.10 21.74
CA LEU A 242 -11.39 -35.60 20.65
C LEU A 242 -10.58 -36.02 19.42
N GLY A 243 -9.31 -35.57 19.29
CA GLY A 243 -8.47 -35.82 18.11
C GLY A 243 -8.84 -34.97 16.89
N GLU A 244 -9.94 -34.23 16.96
CA GLU A 244 -10.50 -33.42 15.88
C GLU A 244 -11.29 -32.23 16.45
N SER A 245 -11.46 -31.19 15.65
CA SER A 245 -12.26 -30.01 16.01
C SER A 245 -13.71 -30.22 15.61
N LYS A 246 -14.62 -30.26 16.59
CA LYS A 246 -16.03 -30.61 16.41
C LYS A 246 -16.95 -29.39 16.52
N LYS A 247 -17.58 -29.04 15.42
CA LYS A 247 -18.51 -27.90 15.33
C LYS A 247 -19.84 -28.17 16.05
N PHE A 248 -20.41 -27.13 16.65
CA PHE A 248 -21.76 -27.14 17.21
C PHE A 248 -22.47 -25.80 16.98
N LYS A 249 -23.80 -25.81 17.02
CA LYS A 249 -24.62 -24.61 16.98
C LYS A 249 -25.90 -24.78 17.80
N VAL A 250 -26.21 -23.80 18.63
CA VAL A 250 -27.47 -23.72 19.39
C VAL A 250 -28.15 -22.40 19.06
N GLN A 251 -29.34 -22.47 18.47
CA GLN A 251 -30.14 -21.31 18.12
C GLN A 251 -31.18 -21.04 19.20
N PHE A 252 -31.39 -19.76 19.50
CA PHE A 252 -32.39 -19.24 20.42
C PHE A 252 -33.28 -18.27 19.65
N ASN A 253 -34.50 -18.69 19.36
CA ASN A 253 -35.47 -17.94 18.56
C ASN A 253 -36.63 -17.48 19.44
N ASN A 254 -37.29 -16.40 19.04
CA ASN A 254 -38.46 -15.86 19.77
C ASN A 254 -38.17 -15.56 21.26
N TRP A 255 -36.94 -15.13 21.56
CA TRP A 255 -36.48 -14.76 22.90
C TRP A 255 -37.30 -13.59 23.45
N LYS A 256 -38.14 -13.89 24.44
CA LYS A 256 -39.11 -12.96 25.01
C LYS A 256 -39.00 -12.94 26.52
N VAL A 257 -38.70 -11.75 27.05
CA VAL A 257 -38.65 -11.50 28.49
C VAL A 257 -39.84 -10.63 28.87
N SER A 258 -40.57 -11.00 29.92
CA SER A 258 -41.73 -10.26 30.40
C SER A 258 -41.77 -10.15 31.93
N GLY A 259 -42.56 -9.20 32.44
CA GLY A 259 -42.70 -8.92 33.87
C GLY A 259 -41.71 -7.87 34.38
N ASN A 260 -41.18 -8.04 35.59
CA ASN A 260 -40.32 -7.05 36.29
C ASN A 260 -38.88 -6.99 35.73
N THR A 261 -38.75 -6.55 34.48
CA THR A 261 -37.54 -6.66 33.67
C THR A 261 -36.80 -5.34 33.46
N PHE A 262 -37.46 -4.19 33.61
CA PHE A 262 -36.86 -2.88 33.31
C PHE A 262 -35.67 -2.55 34.22
N LEU A 263 -34.53 -2.25 33.60
CA LEU A 263 -33.32 -1.82 34.30
C LEU A 263 -33.21 -0.31 34.29
N MET A 264 -33.15 0.29 33.09
CA MET A 264 -33.05 1.73 32.87
C MET A 264 -33.43 2.08 31.42
N ASN A 265 -33.61 3.37 31.14
CA ASN A 265 -33.59 3.87 29.77
C ASN A 265 -32.15 3.84 29.22
N GLU A 266 -31.96 3.54 27.94
CA GLU A 266 -30.63 3.58 27.34
C GLU A 266 -30.02 4.99 27.47
N PRO A 267 -28.75 5.10 27.90
CA PRO A 267 -28.05 6.37 27.97
C PRO A 267 -28.00 7.06 26.61
N GLN A 268 -28.08 8.39 26.62
CA GLN A 268 -27.87 9.20 25.43
C GLN A 268 -26.42 9.05 24.96
N GLY A 269 -26.23 8.82 23.66
CA GLY A 269 -24.89 8.77 23.07
C GLY A 269 -24.17 10.11 23.11
N LEU A 270 -22.85 10.07 23.27
CA LEU A 270 -21.97 11.22 23.16
C LEU A 270 -21.94 11.76 21.71
N PRO A 271 -21.65 13.05 21.50
CA PRO A 271 -21.41 13.59 20.16
C PRO A 271 -20.26 12.86 19.45
N ASN A 272 -20.36 12.76 18.13
CA ASN A 272 -19.29 12.20 17.31
C ASN A 272 -18.01 13.03 17.47
N HIS A 273 -16.87 12.35 17.60
CA HIS A 273 -15.55 13.00 17.71
C HIS A 273 -14.52 12.42 16.72
N SER A 274 -13.34 13.05 16.67
CA SER A 274 -12.31 12.74 15.66
C SER A 274 -11.37 11.59 16.02
N VAL A 275 -11.31 11.17 17.29
CA VAL A 275 -10.51 10.00 17.71
C VAL A 275 -11.17 8.70 17.23
N ARG A 276 -10.36 7.76 16.74
CA ARG A 276 -10.78 6.42 16.29
C ARG A 276 -10.55 5.38 17.37
N MET A 277 -11.34 4.31 17.35
CA MET A 277 -11.21 3.21 18.29
C MET A 277 -10.26 2.14 17.73
N THR A 278 -9.45 1.57 18.60
CA THR A 278 -8.73 0.32 18.37
C THR A 278 -9.14 -0.71 19.43
N ASP A 279 -9.44 -1.94 19.02
CA ASP A 279 -9.89 -3.03 19.87
C ASP A 279 -9.25 -4.37 19.46
N ASP A 280 -9.42 -5.42 20.26
CA ASP A 280 -8.81 -6.73 20.07
C ASP A 280 -9.81 -7.88 20.23
N TYR A 281 -9.63 -8.93 19.43
CA TYR A 281 -10.44 -10.15 19.53
C TYR A 281 -10.20 -10.92 20.83
N ASP A 282 -8.96 -11.12 21.24
CA ASP A 282 -8.61 -11.93 22.42
C ASP A 282 -9.12 -11.27 23.73
N ASP A 283 -9.35 -9.95 23.74
CA ASP A 283 -9.97 -9.21 24.86
C ASP A 283 -11.52 -9.13 24.82
N THR A 284 -12.15 -9.33 23.65
CA THR A 284 -13.59 -9.05 23.47
C THR A 284 -14.43 -10.20 22.91
N TYR A 285 -13.83 -11.34 22.57
CA TYR A 285 -14.52 -12.50 22.00
C TYR A 285 -15.73 -12.97 22.83
N ASN A 286 -15.70 -12.72 24.14
CA ASN A 286 -16.75 -13.12 25.08
C ASN A 286 -18.00 -12.22 25.00
N LEU A 287 -17.89 -11.01 24.46
CA LEU A 287 -19.00 -10.06 24.32
C LEU A 287 -19.72 -10.26 22.98
N THR A 288 -21.00 -9.91 22.90
CA THR A 288 -21.69 -9.91 21.61
C THR A 288 -21.19 -8.76 20.72
N PRO A 289 -21.08 -8.95 19.39
CA PRO A 289 -20.71 -7.86 18.49
C PRO A 289 -21.69 -6.67 18.53
N GLU A 290 -22.96 -6.91 18.87
CA GLU A 290 -23.98 -5.86 19.07
C GLU A 290 -23.62 -4.90 20.19
N ARG A 291 -23.15 -5.44 21.31
CA ARG A 291 -22.75 -4.65 22.47
C ARG A 291 -21.54 -3.81 22.14
N VAL A 292 -20.49 -4.42 21.61
CA VAL A 292 -19.22 -3.76 21.31
C VAL A 292 -19.43 -2.59 20.33
N VAL A 293 -20.06 -2.83 19.18
CA VAL A 293 -20.32 -1.77 18.18
C VAL A 293 -21.33 -0.73 18.70
N GLY A 294 -22.32 -1.16 19.49
CA GLY A 294 -23.27 -0.27 20.15
C GLY A 294 -22.59 0.70 21.11
N ASP A 295 -21.61 0.22 21.88
CA ASP A 295 -20.85 1.02 22.83
C ASP A 295 -19.93 2.01 22.12
N TYR A 296 -19.24 1.61 21.04
CA TYR A 296 -18.44 2.54 20.23
C TYR A 296 -19.25 3.75 19.78
N LYS A 297 -20.44 3.51 19.21
CA LYS A 297 -21.35 4.57 18.75
C LYS A 297 -21.80 5.46 19.90
N LYS A 298 -22.17 4.88 21.05
CA LYS A 298 -22.62 5.64 22.22
C LYS A 298 -21.50 6.45 22.85
N LEU A 299 -20.25 6.05 22.68
CA LEU A 299 -19.08 6.80 23.14
C LEU A 299 -18.61 7.87 22.15
N GLY A 300 -19.22 7.98 20.95
CA GLY A 300 -18.91 9.02 19.96
C GLY A 300 -17.88 8.60 18.90
N TYR A 301 -17.38 7.35 18.94
CA TYR A 301 -16.53 6.81 17.88
C TYR A 301 -17.31 6.66 16.59
N ASN A 302 -16.65 6.97 15.47
CA ASN A 302 -17.23 6.93 14.14
C ASN A 302 -16.13 6.76 13.08
N LYS A 303 -16.55 6.60 11.82
CA LYS A 303 -15.73 6.53 10.60
C LYS A 303 -14.87 5.27 10.47
N LEU A 304 -14.06 4.93 11.46
CA LEU A 304 -13.04 3.89 11.33
C LEU A 304 -12.75 3.23 12.68
N VAL A 305 -12.65 1.90 12.67
CA VAL A 305 -12.19 1.09 13.80
C VAL A 305 -11.03 0.22 13.32
N ASN A 306 -9.95 0.17 14.10
CA ASN A 306 -8.91 -0.84 13.94
C ASN A 306 -9.20 -1.99 14.90
N PHE A 307 -9.06 -3.23 14.41
CA PHE A 307 -9.35 -4.41 15.20
C PHE A 307 -8.22 -5.42 15.07
N TYR A 308 -7.49 -5.62 16.17
CA TYR A 308 -6.43 -6.61 16.29
C TYR A 308 -7.02 -8.01 16.38
N ILE A 309 -6.42 -8.93 15.66
CA ILE A 309 -6.81 -10.34 15.64
C ILE A 309 -5.61 -11.08 16.24
N GLY A 310 -5.70 -11.29 17.55
CA GLY A 310 -4.62 -11.77 18.41
C GLY A 310 -4.02 -13.14 18.06
N ALA A 311 -3.18 -13.67 18.93
CA ALA A 311 -2.27 -14.79 18.64
C ALA A 311 -2.86 -16.19 18.95
N SER A 312 -4.09 -16.29 19.48
CA SER A 312 -4.56 -17.53 20.12
C SER A 312 -5.95 -18.04 19.72
N HIS A 313 -6.99 -17.20 19.61
CA HIS A 313 -8.38 -17.68 19.51
C HIS A 313 -9.02 -17.62 18.12
N TYR A 314 -8.34 -17.11 17.07
CA TYR A 314 -8.99 -16.96 15.76
C TYR A 314 -8.93 -18.23 14.90
N TYR A 315 -7.85 -19.01 15.00
CA TYR A 315 -7.62 -20.20 14.16
C TYR A 315 -8.26 -21.46 14.71
N ASP A 316 -8.43 -22.45 13.83
CA ASP A 316 -8.84 -23.78 14.27
C ASP A 316 -7.63 -24.65 14.61
N LYS A 317 -7.85 -25.62 15.48
CA LYS A 317 -6.83 -26.55 15.96
C LYS A 317 -7.48 -27.86 16.38
N SER A 318 -6.68 -28.92 16.41
CA SER A 318 -7.04 -30.22 16.97
C SER A 318 -6.11 -30.55 18.14
N LEU A 319 -6.64 -31.25 19.13
CA LEU A 319 -5.88 -31.74 20.27
C LEU A 319 -5.66 -33.24 20.11
N THR A 320 -4.40 -33.66 20.01
CA THR A 320 -3.99 -35.05 19.85
C THR A 320 -3.15 -35.48 21.05
N ASP A 321 -2.88 -36.77 21.18
CA ASP A 321 -2.00 -37.28 22.24
C ASP A 321 -0.58 -36.70 22.14
N SER A 322 -0.15 -36.34 20.92
CA SER A 322 1.16 -35.73 20.64
C SER A 322 1.21 -34.22 20.88
N GLY A 323 0.10 -33.54 21.18
CA GLY A 323 0.07 -32.10 21.44
C GLY A 323 -1.06 -31.36 20.72
N VAL A 324 -0.86 -30.05 20.51
CA VAL A 324 -1.77 -29.19 19.74
C VAL A 324 -1.35 -29.19 18.28
N LYS A 325 -2.31 -29.28 17.36
CA LYS A 325 -2.07 -29.15 15.91
C LYS A 325 -3.02 -28.10 15.33
N MET A 326 -2.47 -26.94 14.98
CA MET A 326 -3.17 -25.88 14.25
C MET A 326 -3.60 -26.37 12.85
N ASP A 327 -4.80 -25.98 12.43
CA ASP A 327 -5.27 -26.16 11.06
C ASP A 327 -4.69 -25.05 10.18
N THR A 328 -3.88 -25.45 9.19
CA THR A 328 -3.21 -24.54 8.26
C THR A 328 -3.92 -24.45 6.90
N GLU A 329 -4.99 -25.23 6.70
CA GLU A 329 -5.75 -25.21 5.45
C GLU A 329 -6.76 -24.07 5.38
N TYR A 330 -7.41 -23.76 6.50
CA TYR A 330 -8.33 -22.64 6.64
C TYR A 330 -8.04 -21.85 7.93
N PRO A 331 -7.92 -20.51 7.88
CA PRO A 331 -7.37 -19.73 8.99
C PRO A 331 -8.32 -19.55 10.17
N PHE A 332 -9.62 -19.86 10.07
CA PHE A 332 -10.60 -19.50 11.09
C PHE A 332 -11.33 -20.69 11.70
N ASN A 333 -11.51 -20.68 13.02
CA ASN A 333 -12.53 -21.52 13.67
C ASN A 333 -13.94 -20.91 13.53
N GLN A 334 -14.96 -21.70 13.85
CA GLN A 334 -16.36 -21.28 13.68
C GLN A 334 -16.75 -20.15 14.62
N GLY A 335 -16.26 -20.15 15.88
CA GLY A 335 -16.59 -19.11 16.86
C GLY A 335 -16.13 -17.74 16.39
N PHE A 336 -14.86 -17.62 16.01
CA PHE A 336 -14.29 -16.40 15.44
C PHE A 336 -15.02 -15.97 14.17
N GLU A 337 -15.21 -16.88 13.21
CA GLU A 337 -15.80 -16.51 11.93
C GLU A 337 -17.24 -15.98 12.09
N GLU A 338 -18.06 -16.62 12.92
CA GLU A 338 -19.44 -16.20 13.20
C GLU A 338 -19.49 -14.84 13.91
N TRP A 339 -18.62 -14.64 14.90
CA TRP A 339 -18.50 -13.36 15.64
C TRP A 339 -18.05 -12.23 14.71
N TYR A 340 -16.96 -12.45 13.98
CA TYR A 340 -16.29 -11.43 13.18
C TYR A 340 -17.13 -11.00 11.96
N ARG A 341 -17.87 -11.93 11.34
CA ARG A 341 -18.84 -11.62 10.30
C ARG A 341 -19.96 -10.69 10.80
N ASN A 342 -20.49 -10.96 11.99
CA ASN A 342 -21.53 -10.13 12.58
C ASN A 342 -20.97 -8.76 13.01
N TYR A 343 -19.77 -8.73 13.56
CA TYR A 343 -19.04 -7.50 13.89
C TYR A 343 -18.85 -6.59 12.67
N ALA A 344 -18.28 -7.11 11.57
CA ALA A 344 -18.09 -6.37 10.33
C ALA A 344 -19.41 -5.83 9.76
N LYS A 345 -20.47 -6.65 9.77
CA LYS A 345 -21.82 -6.23 9.35
C LYS A 345 -22.32 -5.05 10.19
N ARG A 346 -22.19 -5.12 11.51
CA ARG A 346 -22.67 -4.07 12.42
C ARG A 346 -21.88 -2.77 12.31
N LEU A 347 -20.57 -2.85 12.08
CA LEU A 347 -19.77 -1.67 11.77
C LEU A 347 -20.30 -0.98 10.51
N LYS A 348 -20.59 -1.75 9.45
CA LYS A 348 -21.18 -1.19 8.21
C LYS A 348 -22.52 -0.50 8.47
N GLU A 349 -23.41 -1.16 9.22
CA GLU A 349 -24.73 -0.62 9.59
C GLU A 349 -24.62 0.68 10.41
N ASN A 350 -23.48 0.90 11.09
CA ASN A 350 -23.20 2.10 11.85
C ASN A 350 -22.23 3.08 11.14
N ASN A 351 -22.03 2.93 9.83
CA ASN A 351 -21.16 3.78 9.00
C ASN A 351 -19.72 3.86 9.51
N MET A 352 -19.18 2.74 10.00
CA MET A 352 -17.78 2.61 10.40
C MET A 352 -17.08 1.63 9.45
N GLU A 353 -15.93 2.02 8.93
CA GLU A 353 -15.04 1.13 8.19
C GLU A 353 -14.13 0.34 9.15
N LEU A 354 -13.56 -0.77 8.68
CA LEU A 354 -12.79 -1.71 9.49
C LEU A 354 -11.37 -1.87 8.95
N ILE A 355 -10.38 -1.68 9.80
CA ILE A 355 -9.00 -2.13 9.58
C ILE A 355 -8.77 -3.41 10.36
N GLN A 356 -8.42 -4.46 9.64
CA GLN A 356 -8.20 -5.79 10.19
C GLN A 356 -6.69 -5.95 10.43
N SER A 357 -6.28 -5.88 11.70
CA SER A 357 -4.87 -5.90 12.09
C SER A 357 -4.43 -7.32 12.43
N ILE A 358 -3.48 -7.86 11.68
CA ILE A 358 -2.99 -9.23 11.81
C ILE A 358 -1.64 -9.27 12.54
N SER A 359 -1.52 -10.17 13.50
CA SER A 359 -0.27 -10.42 14.24
C SER A 359 0.71 -11.29 13.46
N MET A 360 2.01 -11.14 13.72
CA MET A 360 3.08 -12.11 13.36
C MET A 360 3.42 -13.10 14.49
N GLU A 361 2.57 -13.13 15.52
CA GLU A 361 2.67 -14.04 16.66
C GLU A 361 1.58 -15.12 16.61
N SER A 362 1.91 -16.33 17.07
CA SER A 362 0.93 -17.41 17.24
C SER A 362 1.30 -18.36 18.38
N VAL A 363 0.32 -18.72 19.20
CA VAL A 363 0.49 -19.69 20.30
C VAL A 363 0.71 -21.11 19.79
N ASP A 364 -0.12 -21.58 18.85
CA ASP A 364 -0.16 -22.99 18.44
C ASP A 364 0.44 -23.25 17.04
N ALA A 365 1.20 -22.29 16.48
CA ALA A 365 1.84 -22.47 15.18
C ALA A 365 2.86 -23.61 15.19
N PRO A 366 3.03 -24.34 14.06
CA PRO A 366 4.03 -25.40 13.93
C PRO A 366 5.45 -24.93 14.29
N GLU A 367 6.25 -25.79 14.94
CA GLU A 367 7.60 -25.43 15.41
C GLU A 367 8.56 -25.00 14.28
N SER A 368 8.34 -25.49 13.06
CA SER A 368 9.11 -25.15 11.87
C SER A 368 8.86 -23.71 11.40
N TRP A 369 7.81 -23.05 11.88
CA TRP A 369 7.44 -21.68 11.52
C TRP A 369 8.14 -20.65 12.41
N TRP A 370 8.64 -21.06 13.58
CA TRP A 370 9.14 -20.14 14.59
C TRP A 370 10.46 -19.49 14.16
N GLN A 371 10.58 -18.20 14.44
CA GLN A 371 11.84 -17.47 14.50
C GLN A 371 12.73 -18.06 15.60
N ARG A 372 14.04 -18.12 15.39
CA ARG A 372 14.99 -18.76 16.32
C ARG A 372 16.33 -18.06 16.40
N THR A 373 16.96 -18.12 17.56
CA THR A 373 18.36 -17.69 17.75
C THR A 373 19.34 -18.67 17.10
N TRP A 374 20.61 -18.28 17.03
CA TRP A 374 21.71 -19.11 16.47
C TRP A 374 21.79 -20.50 17.12
N ASN A 375 21.54 -20.59 18.43
CA ASN A 375 21.50 -21.81 19.23
C ASN A 375 20.09 -22.45 19.34
N ASN A 376 19.21 -22.17 18.37
CA ASN A 376 17.90 -22.80 18.20
C ASN A 376 16.86 -22.48 19.30
N VAL A 377 17.05 -21.42 20.08
CA VAL A 377 16.07 -20.95 21.07
C VAL A 377 14.92 -20.22 20.33
N PRO A 378 13.64 -20.58 20.56
CA PRO A 378 12.50 -19.91 19.94
C PRO A 378 12.38 -18.44 20.33
N GLY A 379 12.01 -17.59 19.36
CA GLY A 379 11.58 -16.22 19.60
C GLY A 379 10.16 -16.20 20.18
N THR A 380 10.03 -15.71 21.42
CA THR A 380 8.77 -15.66 22.17
C THR A 380 8.57 -14.31 22.82
N THR A 381 7.31 -13.93 23.06
CA THR A 381 6.92 -12.74 23.84
C THR A 381 6.49 -13.11 25.26
N GLY A 382 6.22 -12.12 26.11
CA GLY A 382 5.90 -12.30 27.52
C GLY A 382 4.47 -12.74 27.85
N TRP A 383 3.61 -12.96 26.84
CA TRP A 383 2.21 -13.32 27.06
C TRP A 383 2.02 -14.76 27.54
N THR A 384 0.86 -15.06 28.13
CA THR A 384 0.49 -16.43 28.56
C THR A 384 -0.91 -16.77 28.05
N PRO A 385 -1.09 -17.89 27.32
CA PRO A 385 -0.05 -18.81 26.83
C PRO A 385 0.95 -18.13 25.89
N THR A 386 2.21 -18.58 25.95
CA THR A 386 3.33 -17.90 25.26
C THR A 386 3.24 -18.06 23.75
N PRO A 387 3.11 -16.96 23.00
CA PRO A 387 3.12 -17.01 21.55
C PRO A 387 4.55 -17.00 21.00
N HIS A 388 4.68 -17.52 19.78
CA HIS A 388 5.92 -17.60 19.04
C HIS A 388 5.89 -16.64 17.85
N LEU A 389 7.02 -15.97 17.60
CA LEU A 389 7.19 -15.11 16.43
C LEU A 389 7.41 -15.97 15.19
N LEU A 390 6.74 -15.63 14.09
CA LEU A 390 6.75 -16.44 12.88
C LEU A 390 7.74 -15.90 11.83
N SER A 391 8.41 -16.81 11.13
CA SER A 391 9.47 -16.48 10.17
C SER A 391 8.91 -15.95 8.84
N PHE A 392 9.44 -14.81 8.39
CA PHE A 392 9.06 -14.20 7.11
C PHE A 392 9.51 -15.01 5.90
N THR A 393 10.54 -15.85 6.04
CA THR A 393 11.15 -16.60 4.93
C THR A 393 10.49 -17.95 4.71
N ASN A 394 9.80 -18.49 5.73
CA ASN A 394 9.13 -19.78 5.68
C ASN A 394 7.96 -19.77 4.69
N GLU A 395 7.99 -20.68 3.71
CA GLU A 395 6.97 -20.74 2.64
C GLU A 395 5.58 -21.17 3.13
N GLU A 396 5.50 -21.98 4.19
CA GLU A 396 4.22 -22.38 4.79
C GLU A 396 3.58 -21.20 5.54
N VAL A 397 4.39 -20.40 6.26
CA VAL A 397 3.93 -19.15 6.89
C VAL A 397 3.40 -18.20 5.81
N LYS A 398 4.15 -17.97 4.73
CA LYS A 398 3.69 -17.15 3.59
C LYS A 398 2.38 -17.67 3.00
N ALA A 399 2.24 -18.99 2.83
CA ALA A 399 1.03 -19.60 2.29
C ALA A 399 -0.18 -19.40 3.23
N PHE A 400 0.01 -19.59 4.54
CA PHE A 400 -1.03 -19.38 5.53
C PHE A 400 -1.47 -17.92 5.61
N TYR A 401 -0.54 -16.96 5.68
CA TYR A 401 -0.87 -15.54 5.79
C TYR A 401 -1.58 -14.97 4.55
N LYS A 402 -1.32 -15.53 3.36
CA LYS A 402 -2.14 -15.24 2.16
C LYS A 402 -3.59 -15.67 2.37
N LYS A 403 -3.83 -16.89 2.87
CA LYS A 403 -5.19 -17.41 3.15
C LYS A 403 -5.85 -16.57 4.25
N TYR A 404 -5.11 -16.23 5.30
CA TYR A 404 -5.57 -15.39 6.41
C TYR A 404 -6.03 -14.01 5.92
N THR A 405 -5.17 -13.31 5.17
CA THR A 405 -5.47 -11.99 4.57
C THR A 405 -6.71 -12.03 3.67
N LEU A 406 -6.83 -13.05 2.81
CA LEU A 406 -7.98 -13.20 1.91
C LEU A 406 -9.27 -13.58 2.62
N GLY A 407 -9.18 -14.38 3.69
CA GLY A 407 -10.32 -14.74 4.53
C GLY A 407 -10.93 -13.51 5.22
N LEU A 408 -10.07 -12.68 5.82
CA LEU A 408 -10.47 -11.40 6.42
C LEU A 408 -11.07 -10.45 5.37
N ALA A 409 -10.38 -10.28 4.24
CA ALA A 409 -10.87 -9.45 3.15
C ALA A 409 -12.25 -9.90 2.63
N LYS A 410 -12.49 -11.22 2.58
CA LYS A 410 -13.80 -11.77 2.24
C LYS A 410 -14.87 -11.38 3.26
N ILE A 411 -14.60 -11.49 4.57
CA ILE A 411 -15.57 -11.10 5.61
C ILE A 411 -15.94 -9.61 5.49
N ALA A 412 -14.95 -8.73 5.34
CA ALA A 412 -15.18 -7.30 5.14
C ALA A 412 -15.98 -7.02 3.85
N SER A 413 -15.59 -7.64 2.74
CA SER A 413 -16.27 -7.48 1.45
C SER A 413 -17.72 -7.99 1.49
N ASP A 414 -17.98 -9.15 2.11
CA ASP A 414 -19.33 -9.71 2.27
C ASP A 414 -20.23 -8.77 3.10
N ALA A 415 -19.65 -8.04 4.06
CA ALA A 415 -20.34 -7.01 4.84
C ALA A 415 -20.52 -5.67 4.09
N GLY A 416 -19.97 -5.51 2.88
CA GLY A 416 -20.03 -4.28 2.11
C GLY A 416 -19.03 -3.20 2.55
N LEU A 417 -17.98 -3.58 3.28
CA LEU A 417 -16.85 -2.73 3.66
C LEU A 417 -15.75 -2.81 2.61
N VAL A 418 -14.92 -1.77 2.52
CA VAL A 418 -13.68 -1.85 1.75
C VAL A 418 -12.68 -2.68 2.55
N PRO A 419 -12.12 -3.78 2.01
CA PRO A 419 -11.12 -4.55 2.74
C PRO A 419 -9.90 -3.70 3.07
N MET A 420 -9.57 -3.55 4.35
CA MET A 420 -8.34 -2.90 4.81
C MET A 420 -7.61 -3.84 5.76
N VAL A 421 -6.34 -4.13 5.47
CA VAL A 421 -5.51 -5.02 6.29
C VAL A 421 -4.28 -4.28 6.77
N GLN A 422 -3.96 -4.42 8.05
CA GLN A 422 -2.73 -3.93 8.66
C GLN A 422 -1.90 -5.14 9.09
N LEU A 423 -0.63 -5.18 8.68
CA LEU A 423 0.33 -6.11 9.27
C LEU A 423 0.89 -5.48 10.55
N GLY A 424 0.54 -6.06 11.70
CA GLY A 424 0.97 -5.62 13.00
C GLY A 424 2.43 -6.00 13.25
N GLU A 425 3.25 -5.00 13.60
CA GLU A 425 4.57 -5.18 14.20
C GLU A 425 5.43 -6.32 13.61
N PRO A 426 5.72 -6.30 12.30
CA PRO A 426 6.44 -7.38 11.64
C PRO A 426 7.93 -7.32 11.98
N TRP A 427 8.31 -7.84 13.15
CA TRP A 427 9.68 -7.82 13.65
C TRP A 427 10.43 -9.13 13.43
N TRP A 428 11.70 -9.00 13.03
CA TRP A 428 12.72 -9.93 13.45
C TRP A 428 12.95 -9.71 14.95
N TRP A 429 12.67 -10.74 15.74
CA TRP A 429 12.75 -10.65 17.18
C TRP A 429 14.19 -10.71 17.69
N HIS A 430 14.39 -10.28 18.93
CA HIS A 430 15.57 -10.62 19.71
C HIS A 430 15.18 -10.94 21.15
N LYS A 431 15.89 -11.87 21.79
CA LYS A 431 15.53 -12.36 23.13
C LYS A 431 15.89 -11.36 24.21
N GLU A 432 15.01 -10.38 24.46
CA GLU A 432 15.22 -9.31 25.45
C GLU A 432 15.51 -9.82 26.87
N ASP A 433 15.02 -11.02 27.20
CA ASP A 433 15.17 -11.73 28.47
C ASP A 433 16.49 -12.50 28.62
N LEU A 434 17.32 -12.57 27.58
CA LEU A 434 18.60 -13.29 27.60
C LEU A 434 19.80 -12.33 27.53
N ALA A 435 20.92 -12.75 28.13
CA ALA A 435 22.18 -12.01 28.05
C ALA A 435 22.61 -11.84 26.58
N GLY A 436 23.05 -10.63 26.22
CA GLY A 436 23.40 -10.26 24.84
C GLY A 436 22.20 -10.06 23.91
N LYS A 437 20.98 -10.37 24.36
CA LYS A 437 19.74 -10.24 23.56
C LYS A 437 19.90 -10.82 22.16
N PRO A 438 20.22 -12.13 22.00
CA PRO A 438 20.52 -12.71 20.70
C PRO A 438 19.34 -12.53 19.72
N PRO A 439 19.62 -12.20 18.44
CA PRO A 439 18.58 -12.05 17.43
C PRO A 439 17.99 -13.40 16.98
N CYS A 440 16.73 -13.39 16.55
CA CYS A 440 15.93 -14.58 16.25
C CYS A 440 15.71 -14.84 14.75
N PHE A 441 16.62 -14.42 13.88
CA PHE A 441 16.49 -14.61 12.43
C PHE A 441 17.24 -15.85 11.87
N TYR A 442 17.50 -16.84 12.73
CA TYR A 442 18.29 -18.04 12.40
C TYR A 442 17.47 -19.33 12.32
N ASP A 443 16.17 -19.23 12.07
CA ASP A 443 15.37 -20.42 11.75
C ASP A 443 15.87 -21.11 10.46
N GLN A 444 15.58 -22.40 10.32
CA GLN A 444 16.11 -23.20 9.22
C GLN A 444 15.70 -22.68 7.85
N ALA A 445 14.47 -22.19 7.70
CA ALA A 445 13.99 -21.66 6.42
C ALA A 445 14.75 -20.39 6.03
N THR A 446 15.09 -19.54 7.01
CA THR A 446 15.90 -18.35 6.78
C THR A 446 17.34 -18.70 6.39
N LYS A 447 18.00 -19.62 7.12
CA LYS A 447 19.36 -20.09 6.80
C LYS A 447 19.44 -20.69 5.38
N ASP A 448 18.52 -21.59 5.06
CA ASP A 448 18.47 -22.28 3.76
C ASP A 448 18.24 -21.29 2.61
N LEU A 449 17.32 -20.33 2.79
CA LEU A 449 17.03 -19.34 1.77
C LEU A 449 18.21 -18.39 1.56
N PHE A 450 18.87 -17.96 2.63
CA PHE A 450 20.04 -17.10 2.54
C PHE A 450 21.18 -17.78 1.77
N GLU A 451 21.54 -19.01 2.13
CA GLU A 451 22.62 -19.74 1.47
C GLU A 451 22.29 -20.00 -0.01
N LYS A 452 21.03 -20.32 -0.31
CA LYS A 452 20.56 -20.50 -1.69
C LYS A 452 20.68 -19.22 -2.53
N GLU A 453 20.29 -18.07 -2.00
CA GLU A 453 20.27 -16.81 -2.74
C GLU A 453 21.67 -16.16 -2.85
N ASN A 454 22.49 -16.27 -1.80
CA ASN A 454 23.78 -15.57 -1.70
C ASN A 454 24.99 -16.47 -1.95
N GLY A 455 24.84 -17.80 -1.83
CA GLY A 455 25.88 -18.78 -2.13
C GLY A 455 26.92 -18.99 -1.01
N TYR A 456 26.63 -18.53 0.21
CA TYR A 456 27.43 -18.73 1.42
C TYR A 456 26.49 -18.75 2.65
N PRO A 457 26.87 -19.42 3.76
CA PRO A 457 26.03 -19.48 4.96
C PRO A 457 25.93 -18.12 5.66
N MET A 458 24.87 -17.93 6.45
CA MET A 458 24.72 -16.74 7.28
C MET A 458 25.83 -16.64 8.33
N TYR A 459 26.24 -15.41 8.65
CA TYR A 459 27.06 -15.15 9.83
C TYR A 459 26.19 -15.24 11.09
N GLU A 460 26.72 -15.84 12.17
CA GLU A 460 26.01 -16.05 13.42
C GLU A 460 26.44 -15.03 14.47
N PHE A 461 25.64 -13.99 14.66
CA PHE A 461 25.69 -13.08 15.81
C PHE A 461 25.15 -13.77 17.06
N HIS A 462 25.91 -13.73 18.16
CA HIS A 462 25.49 -14.27 19.45
C HIS A 462 24.85 -13.22 20.36
N ALA A 463 25.02 -11.94 20.05
CA ALA A 463 24.37 -10.79 20.68
C ALA A 463 23.89 -9.77 19.64
N SER A 464 22.83 -9.01 19.95
CA SER A 464 22.29 -7.99 19.03
C SER A 464 23.18 -6.74 18.89
N ASP A 465 24.14 -6.55 19.79
CA ASP A 465 25.04 -5.40 19.86
C ASP A 465 26.46 -5.69 19.34
N GLU A 466 26.68 -6.87 18.74
CA GLU A 466 27.93 -7.21 18.08
C GLU A 466 28.25 -6.29 16.88
N ASP A 467 29.55 -6.16 16.58
CA ASP A 467 30.03 -5.38 15.43
C ASP A 467 29.52 -5.98 14.12
N ILE A 468 28.82 -5.16 13.34
CA ILE A 468 28.18 -5.56 12.08
C ILE A 468 29.10 -5.42 10.86
N THR A 469 30.33 -4.92 11.04
CA THR A 469 31.27 -4.63 9.96
C THR A 469 31.55 -5.86 9.09
N GLY A 470 31.22 -5.79 7.80
CA GLY A 470 31.38 -6.90 6.84
C GLY A 470 30.18 -7.83 6.72
N HIS A 471 29.09 -7.56 7.45
CA HIS A 471 27.85 -8.33 7.46
C HIS A 471 26.61 -7.50 7.10
N GLU A 472 26.80 -6.25 6.67
CA GLU A 472 25.73 -5.31 6.35
C GLU A 472 24.81 -5.83 5.24
N GLU A 473 25.36 -6.48 4.20
CA GLU A 473 24.57 -7.08 3.11
C GLU A 473 23.60 -8.16 3.62
N MET A 474 24.00 -8.93 4.65
CA MET A 474 23.11 -9.93 5.26
C MET A 474 21.97 -9.26 6.04
N LEU A 475 22.26 -8.19 6.78
CA LEU A 475 21.25 -7.44 7.54
C LEU A 475 20.29 -6.70 6.60
N GLU A 476 20.80 -6.13 5.51
CA GLU A 476 19.97 -5.54 4.45
C GLU A 476 19.08 -6.60 3.78
N TRP A 477 19.61 -7.81 3.52
CA TRP A 477 18.83 -8.92 3.00
C TRP A 477 17.72 -9.35 3.96
N LEU A 478 18.00 -9.44 5.27
CA LEU A 478 16.99 -9.73 6.29
C LEU A 478 15.90 -8.65 6.33
N SER A 479 16.29 -7.38 6.24
CA SER A 479 15.38 -6.24 6.11
C SER A 479 14.49 -6.43 4.87
N ASP A 480 15.07 -6.73 3.72
CA ASP A 480 14.32 -6.97 2.49
C ASP A 480 13.30 -8.09 2.63
N LYS A 481 13.60 -9.19 3.34
CA LYS A 481 12.65 -10.30 3.52
C LYS A 481 11.42 -9.91 4.35
N ASN A 482 11.59 -9.05 5.36
CA ASN A 482 10.46 -8.46 6.09
C ASN A 482 9.60 -7.58 5.15
N GLY A 483 10.25 -6.68 4.40
CA GLY A 483 9.57 -5.81 3.44
C GLY A 483 8.84 -6.59 2.34
N GLU A 484 9.48 -7.60 1.76
CA GLU A 484 8.92 -8.49 0.73
C GLU A 484 7.70 -9.26 1.25
N PHE A 485 7.72 -9.72 2.50
CA PHE A 485 6.57 -10.36 3.12
C PHE A 485 5.37 -9.39 3.19
N SER A 486 5.60 -8.15 3.63
CA SER A 486 4.57 -7.11 3.66
C SER A 486 3.97 -6.85 2.27
N LEU A 487 4.83 -6.70 1.26
CA LEU A 487 4.39 -6.43 -0.12
C LEU A 487 3.67 -7.63 -0.75
N MET A 488 4.08 -8.85 -0.41
CA MET A 488 3.43 -10.08 -0.85
C MET A 488 1.98 -10.14 -0.35
N LEU A 489 1.71 -9.76 0.90
CA LEU A 489 0.35 -9.73 1.44
C LEU A 489 -0.49 -8.63 0.78
N ARG A 490 0.06 -7.41 0.64
CA ARG A 490 -0.57 -6.32 -0.12
C ARG A 490 -0.96 -6.76 -1.52
N ASP A 491 -0.02 -7.35 -2.26
CA ASP A 491 -0.23 -7.72 -3.67
C ASP A 491 -1.24 -8.85 -3.79
N THR A 492 -1.20 -9.82 -2.87
CA THR A 492 -2.21 -10.89 -2.78
C THR A 492 -3.61 -10.31 -2.53
N LEU A 493 -3.72 -9.37 -1.60
CA LEU A 493 -4.97 -8.68 -1.27
C LEU A 493 -5.50 -7.88 -2.47
N LYS A 494 -4.68 -6.98 -3.03
CA LYS A 494 -5.08 -6.09 -4.12
C LYS A 494 -5.36 -6.81 -5.43
N LYS A 495 -4.72 -7.95 -5.68
CA LYS A 495 -5.04 -8.82 -6.82
C LYS A 495 -6.46 -9.39 -6.73
N SER A 496 -6.93 -9.69 -5.52
CA SER A 496 -8.27 -10.26 -5.30
C SER A 496 -9.34 -9.18 -5.10
N TYR A 497 -8.96 -8.04 -4.52
CA TYR A 497 -9.83 -6.92 -4.18
C TYR A 497 -9.15 -5.60 -4.60
N SER A 498 -9.41 -5.14 -5.83
CA SER A 498 -8.66 -4.02 -6.43
C SER A 498 -8.74 -2.68 -5.68
N ASN A 499 -9.80 -2.45 -4.90
CA ASN A 499 -9.98 -1.26 -4.06
C ASN A 499 -9.52 -1.44 -2.60
N ALA A 500 -9.00 -2.62 -2.25
CA ALA A 500 -8.54 -2.89 -0.90
C ALA A 500 -7.31 -2.05 -0.54
N LYS A 501 -7.14 -1.83 0.77
CA LYS A 501 -6.02 -1.08 1.33
C LYS A 501 -5.13 -1.98 2.19
N PHE A 502 -3.84 -1.69 2.19
CA PHE A 502 -2.86 -2.38 3.00
C PHE A 502 -1.88 -1.40 3.65
N THR A 503 -1.49 -1.70 4.89
CA THR A 503 -0.53 -0.93 5.69
C THR A 503 0.29 -1.85 6.59
N VAL A 504 1.30 -1.29 7.25
CA VAL A 504 1.98 -1.89 8.41
C VAL A 504 1.76 -1.01 9.65
N LEU A 505 1.89 -1.58 10.85
CA LEU A 505 2.02 -0.87 12.12
C LEU A 505 3.50 -0.78 12.49
N PHE A 506 3.99 0.43 12.75
CA PHE A 506 5.39 0.69 13.04
C PHE A 506 5.55 1.23 14.46
N PHE A 507 6.00 0.37 15.36
CA PHE A 507 6.31 0.72 16.75
C PHE A 507 7.68 1.37 16.80
N THR A 508 7.73 2.70 16.91
CA THR A 508 9.00 3.44 16.86
C THR A 508 9.96 3.07 18.00
N PRO A 509 9.53 2.83 19.26
CA PRO A 509 10.46 2.55 20.35
C PRO A 509 11.31 1.30 20.15
N SER A 510 10.84 0.31 19.39
CA SER A 510 11.56 -0.94 19.11
C SER A 510 12.41 -0.92 17.83
N VAL A 511 12.40 0.19 17.08
CA VAL A 511 13.13 0.27 15.80
C VAL A 511 14.03 1.49 15.67
N ILE A 512 13.64 2.66 16.20
CA ILE A 512 14.38 3.91 15.98
C ILE A 512 15.12 4.40 17.22
N ASP A 513 14.78 3.88 18.40
CA ASP A 513 15.38 4.32 19.66
C ASP A 513 16.82 3.81 19.80
N LYS A 514 17.78 4.70 19.55
CA LYS A 514 19.21 4.37 19.63
C LYS A 514 19.68 4.04 21.04
N ASP A 515 18.93 4.42 22.07
CA ASP A 515 19.27 4.12 23.46
C ASP A 515 18.76 2.72 23.86
N ARG A 516 17.75 2.20 23.17
CA ARG A 516 17.08 0.93 23.51
C ARG A 516 17.41 -0.19 22.52
N VAL A 517 17.64 0.15 21.26
CA VAL A 517 17.67 -0.79 20.13
C VAL A 517 19.03 -0.74 19.44
N PRO A 518 19.78 -1.85 19.41
CA PRO A 518 21.03 -1.93 18.65
C PRO A 518 20.83 -1.64 17.16
N LEU A 519 21.87 -1.10 16.51
CA LEU A 519 21.85 -0.74 15.08
C LEU A 519 21.49 -1.94 14.17
N MET A 520 21.93 -3.15 14.54
CA MET A 520 21.57 -4.40 13.86
C MET A 520 20.06 -4.58 13.77
N MET A 521 19.37 -4.50 14.91
CA MET A 521 17.92 -4.68 15.01
C MET A 521 17.15 -3.55 14.32
N SER A 522 17.65 -2.31 14.45
CA SER A 522 17.11 -1.15 13.73
C SER A 522 17.17 -1.35 12.20
N THR A 523 18.24 -1.97 11.70
CA THR A 523 18.45 -2.22 10.27
C THR A 523 17.50 -3.28 9.72
N VAL A 524 17.40 -4.43 10.39
CA VAL A 524 16.56 -5.56 9.92
C VAL A 524 15.06 -5.30 10.07
N ASN A 525 14.65 -4.39 10.96
CA ASN A 525 13.24 -4.06 11.22
C ASN A 525 12.77 -2.78 10.53
N PHE A 526 13.61 -2.15 9.70
CA PHE A 526 13.23 -0.97 8.91
C PHE A 526 13.45 -1.16 7.40
N PRO A 527 12.59 -1.95 6.71
CA PRO A 527 12.66 -2.18 5.26
C PRO A 527 12.22 -0.96 4.45
N LYS A 528 13.04 0.09 4.50
CA LYS A 528 12.79 1.42 3.93
C LYS A 528 12.37 1.38 2.47
N ARG A 529 12.98 0.51 1.65
CA ARG A 529 12.69 0.44 0.20
C ARG A 529 11.30 -0.09 -0.09
N GLN A 530 10.83 -1.05 0.69
CA GLN A 530 9.55 -1.72 0.53
C GLN A 530 8.43 -0.89 1.16
N TRP A 531 8.69 -0.23 2.29
CA TRP A 531 7.68 0.56 2.99
C TRP A 531 7.57 2.02 2.55
N LYS A 532 8.51 2.57 1.77
CA LYS A 532 8.44 3.96 1.26
C LYS A 532 7.12 4.25 0.53
N TYR A 533 6.68 5.50 0.59
CA TYR A 533 5.55 5.96 -0.22
C TYR A 533 5.86 5.84 -1.74
N PRO A 534 4.90 5.44 -2.59
CA PRO A 534 3.51 5.08 -2.30
C PRO A 534 3.26 3.56 -2.20
N ASN A 535 4.21 2.78 -1.70
CA ASN A 535 4.08 1.31 -1.72
C ASN A 535 2.95 0.80 -0.80
N LEU A 536 2.66 1.49 0.31
CA LEU A 536 1.53 1.19 1.19
C LEU A 536 0.49 2.33 1.07
N ASP A 537 -0.78 2.03 1.35
CA ASP A 537 -1.88 2.98 1.11
C ASP A 537 -1.88 4.16 2.11
N PHE A 538 -1.34 3.90 3.28
CA PHE A 538 -1.02 4.81 4.38
C PHE A 538 0.02 4.11 5.28
N PHE A 539 0.59 4.82 6.25
CA PHE A 539 1.57 4.28 7.20
C PHE A 539 1.11 4.54 8.62
N MET A 540 1.21 3.55 9.51
CA MET A 540 0.78 3.69 10.90
C MET A 540 1.99 3.70 11.83
N ILE A 541 2.03 4.67 12.75
CA ILE A 541 3.06 4.82 13.77
C ILE A 541 2.47 4.68 15.18
N GLU A 542 3.25 4.14 16.10
CA GLU A 542 2.89 3.93 17.51
C GLU A 542 4.12 4.10 18.40
N ASP A 543 3.93 4.64 19.61
CA ASP A 543 5.03 4.94 20.53
C ASP A 543 4.66 4.98 22.03
N TYR A 544 3.68 4.17 22.43
CA TYR A 544 3.13 4.27 23.79
C TYR A 544 4.16 4.05 24.91
N ASP A 545 5.26 3.32 24.69
CA ASP A 545 6.35 3.19 25.67
C ASP A 545 6.91 4.56 26.08
N TYR A 546 7.07 5.47 25.13
CA TYR A 546 7.53 6.83 25.42
C TYR A 546 6.52 7.59 26.26
N LEU A 547 5.22 7.34 26.06
CA LEU A 547 4.17 7.98 26.84
C LEU A 547 4.10 7.40 28.26
N ILE A 548 4.38 6.11 28.44
CA ILE A 548 4.48 5.46 29.75
C ILE A 548 5.68 6.03 30.52
N ASP A 549 6.83 6.14 29.87
CA ASP A 549 8.08 6.58 30.51
C ASP A 549 8.21 8.12 30.58
N GLY A 550 7.30 8.87 29.96
CA GLY A 550 7.28 10.33 29.94
C GLY A 550 8.29 10.98 28.98
N HIS A 551 8.81 10.24 28.01
CA HIS A 551 9.71 10.70 26.95
C HIS A 551 8.96 11.43 25.82
N MET A 552 8.27 12.53 26.19
CA MET A 552 7.46 13.31 25.25
C MET A 552 8.26 13.99 24.14
N ASP A 553 9.57 14.15 24.30
CA ASP A 553 10.50 14.58 23.25
C ASP A 553 10.68 13.52 22.16
N LYS A 554 10.93 12.25 22.55
CA LYS A 554 11.00 11.12 21.61
C LYS A 554 9.67 10.90 20.88
N HIS A 555 8.54 11.09 21.57
CA HIS A 555 7.21 11.08 20.94
C HIS A 555 7.10 12.09 19.78
N LYS A 556 7.66 13.30 19.92
CA LYS A 556 7.61 14.31 18.85
C LYS A 556 8.40 13.88 17.62
N GLU A 557 9.49 13.14 17.79
CA GLU A 557 10.27 12.56 16.68
C GLU A 557 9.48 11.47 15.95
N THR A 558 8.72 10.64 16.68
CA THR A 558 7.81 9.63 16.08
C THR A 558 6.84 10.26 15.08
N LEU A 559 6.22 11.40 15.43
CA LEU A 559 5.17 12.01 14.61
C LEU A 559 5.64 12.52 13.24
N THR A 560 6.94 12.80 13.06
CA THR A 560 7.52 13.22 11.77
C THR A 560 8.28 12.11 11.05
N PHE A 561 8.59 11.01 11.76
CA PHE A 561 9.46 9.94 11.27
C PHE A 561 9.06 9.39 9.89
N ALA A 562 7.78 9.04 9.70
CA ALA A 562 7.30 8.46 8.45
C ALA A 562 7.37 9.45 7.27
N GLN A 563 7.18 10.75 7.53
CA GLN A 563 7.32 11.78 6.51
C GLN A 563 8.79 11.95 6.10
N GLU A 564 9.69 12.05 7.08
CA GLU A 564 11.11 12.30 6.86
C GLU A 564 11.85 11.10 6.25
N ASN A 565 11.49 9.88 6.66
CA ASN A 565 12.25 8.68 6.30
C ASN A 565 11.58 7.83 5.22
N LEU A 566 10.25 7.93 5.06
CA LEU A 566 9.50 7.12 4.10
C LEU A 566 8.73 7.96 3.06
N GLY A 567 8.69 9.28 3.21
CA GLY A 567 8.08 10.20 2.24
C GLY A 567 6.55 10.21 2.24
N TYR A 568 5.90 9.75 3.32
CA TYR A 568 4.44 9.80 3.42
C TYR A 568 3.95 11.23 3.69
N PRO A 569 2.92 11.71 2.95
CA PRO A 569 2.19 12.91 3.32
C PRO A 569 1.53 12.78 4.70
N SER A 570 1.34 13.86 5.45
CA SER A 570 0.78 13.80 6.81
C SER A 570 -0.62 13.19 6.82
N GLU A 571 -1.45 13.47 5.82
CA GLU A 571 -2.78 12.89 5.67
C GLU A 571 -2.78 11.38 5.34
N LYS A 572 -1.61 10.80 5.09
CA LYS A 572 -1.36 9.37 4.89
C LYS A 572 -0.62 8.72 6.06
N ILE A 573 -0.44 9.44 7.15
CA ILE A 573 0.14 8.92 8.38
C ILE A 573 -0.97 8.79 9.42
N HIS A 574 -1.06 7.63 10.05
CA HIS A 574 -2.00 7.32 11.11
C HIS A 574 -1.23 7.12 12.42
N TYR A 575 -1.79 7.52 13.56
CA TYR A 575 -1.11 7.47 14.85
C TYR A 575 -1.89 6.73 15.93
N PHE A 576 -1.24 5.80 16.61
CA PHE A 576 -1.76 5.04 17.75
C PHE A 576 -1.20 5.61 19.05
N SER A 577 -2.08 6.18 19.89
CA SER A 577 -1.67 6.86 21.12
C SER A 577 -1.44 5.94 22.33
N GLY A 578 -1.70 4.64 22.22
CA GLY A 578 -1.52 3.70 23.33
C GLY A 578 -2.62 3.69 24.39
N PHE A 579 -2.35 2.94 25.47
CA PHE A 579 -3.27 2.53 26.53
C PHE A 579 -2.60 2.47 27.90
N VAL A 580 -3.39 2.33 28.97
CA VAL A 580 -2.88 2.11 30.33
C VAL A 580 -3.06 0.65 30.73
N LEU A 581 -2.01 -0.17 30.62
CA LEU A 581 -2.08 -1.60 30.96
C LEU A 581 -2.47 -1.82 32.44
N ASN A 582 -1.76 -1.17 33.37
CA ASN A 582 -2.01 -1.31 34.81
C ASN A 582 -2.77 -0.11 35.36
N LYS A 583 -3.88 -0.36 36.08
CA LYS A 583 -4.78 0.69 36.58
C LYS A 583 -4.07 1.70 37.51
N GLU A 584 -3.04 1.25 38.21
CA GLU A 584 -2.22 2.04 39.12
C GLU A 584 -1.43 3.14 38.37
N GLN A 585 -1.18 2.96 37.07
CA GLN A 585 -0.49 3.92 36.20
C GLN A 585 -1.44 4.90 35.51
N SER A 586 -2.61 5.17 36.10
CA SER A 586 -3.63 6.09 35.55
C SER A 586 -3.11 7.49 35.17
N HIS A 587 -1.98 7.94 35.70
CA HIS A 587 -1.32 9.20 35.30
C HIS A 587 -0.93 9.23 33.82
N VAL A 588 -0.62 8.07 33.22
CA VAL A 588 -0.23 7.92 31.80
C VAL A 588 -1.34 8.39 30.86
N TRP A 589 -2.62 8.35 31.27
CA TRP A 589 -3.72 8.93 30.49
C TRP A 589 -3.51 10.41 30.16
N THR A 590 -2.79 11.15 31.00
CA THR A 590 -2.44 12.56 30.73
C THR A 590 -1.52 12.67 29.51
N ASN A 591 -0.50 11.82 29.44
CA ASN A 591 0.45 11.79 28.32
C ASN A 591 -0.23 11.30 27.03
N ILE A 592 -1.09 10.29 27.13
CA ILE A 592 -1.90 9.80 26.00
C ILE A 592 -2.80 10.91 25.45
N ASN A 593 -3.47 11.68 26.32
CA ASN A 593 -4.33 12.79 25.89
C ASN A 593 -3.55 13.92 25.20
N GLU A 594 -2.32 14.20 25.65
CA GLU A 594 -1.41 15.15 24.99
C GLU A 594 -0.96 14.60 23.63
N ALA A 595 -0.58 13.32 23.56
CA ALA A 595 -0.16 12.66 22.33
C ALA A 595 -1.27 12.61 21.26
N ILE A 596 -2.51 12.37 21.66
CA ILE A 596 -3.68 12.48 20.77
C ILE A 596 -3.78 13.89 20.18
N ASN A 597 -3.65 14.92 21.03
CA ASN A 597 -3.71 16.31 20.60
C ASN A 597 -2.56 16.66 19.64
N ASP A 598 -1.38 16.10 19.90
CA ASP A 598 -0.18 16.28 19.09
C ASP A 598 -0.33 15.63 17.71
N GLY A 599 -0.89 14.43 17.61
CA GLY A 599 -1.23 13.80 16.33
C GLY A 599 -2.16 14.67 15.47
N PHE A 600 -3.20 15.28 16.06
CA PHE A 600 -4.07 16.22 15.35
C PHE A 600 -3.39 17.53 14.97
N ASN A 601 -2.51 18.05 15.84
CA ASN A 601 -1.74 19.26 15.55
C ASN A 601 -0.71 19.04 14.44
N GLN A 602 -0.17 17.83 14.31
CA GLN A 602 0.72 17.44 13.21
C GLN A 602 -0.04 17.14 11.90
N LYS A 603 -1.37 17.29 11.88
CA LYS A 603 -2.21 17.07 10.69
C LYS A 603 -2.11 15.66 10.13
N LEU A 604 -1.99 14.68 11.03
CA LEU A 604 -2.03 13.27 10.68
C LEU A 604 -3.44 12.87 10.20
N GLY A 605 -3.52 11.87 9.32
CA GLY A 605 -4.75 11.43 8.69
C GLY A 605 -5.78 10.90 9.69
N GLU A 606 -5.37 10.01 10.59
CA GLU A 606 -6.23 9.44 11.63
C GLU A 606 -5.43 9.24 12.94
N VAL A 607 -6.10 9.43 14.09
CA VAL A 607 -5.53 9.25 15.43
C VAL A 607 -6.41 8.29 16.21
N TYR A 608 -5.80 7.27 16.83
CA TYR A 608 -6.48 6.17 17.47
C TYR A 608 -6.13 6.11 18.96
N ILE A 609 -7.15 5.81 19.77
CA ILE A 609 -6.96 5.35 21.14
C ILE A 609 -6.86 3.82 21.14
N TRP A 610 -5.89 3.30 21.88
CA TRP A 610 -5.79 1.87 22.19
C TRP A 610 -6.00 1.71 23.71
N ALA A 611 -6.56 0.63 24.24
CA ALA A 611 -7.52 -0.28 23.62
C ALA A 611 -8.89 -0.09 24.27
N TYR A 612 -9.95 -0.55 23.60
CA TYR A 612 -11.32 -0.53 24.11
C TYR A 612 -11.46 -1.10 25.53
N ALA A 613 -10.76 -2.21 25.83
CA ALA A 613 -10.76 -2.85 27.14
C ALA A 613 -10.35 -1.88 28.28
N GLN A 614 -9.35 -1.04 28.07
CA GLN A 614 -8.92 -0.05 29.06
C GLN A 614 -9.81 1.18 29.06
N VAL A 615 -10.36 1.58 27.90
CA VAL A 615 -11.38 2.65 27.82
C VAL A 615 -12.58 2.32 28.69
N ILE A 616 -13.11 1.09 28.62
CA ILE A 616 -14.24 0.66 29.46
C ILE A 616 -13.84 0.49 30.94
N ARG A 617 -12.64 -0.04 31.23
CA ARG A 617 -12.18 -0.30 32.60
C ARG A 617 -12.04 1.01 33.38
N ASP A 618 -11.42 2.01 32.76
CA ASP A 618 -11.04 3.26 33.43
C ASP A 618 -12.07 4.38 33.24
N GLY A 619 -13.07 4.17 32.39
CA GLY A 619 -14.06 5.19 32.06
C GLY A 619 -13.45 6.36 31.29
N TRP A 620 -12.49 6.06 30.41
CA TRP A 620 -11.80 7.08 29.62
C TRP A 620 -12.75 7.75 28.64
N LYS A 621 -12.62 9.07 28.50
CA LYS A 621 -13.40 9.88 27.57
C LYS A 621 -12.44 10.65 26.68
N THR A 622 -12.85 10.89 25.44
CA THR A 622 -12.06 11.69 24.49
C THR A 622 -11.63 13.03 25.14
N PRO A 623 -10.34 13.42 25.03
CA PRO A 623 -9.90 14.71 25.53
C PRO A 623 -10.50 15.84 24.70
N ASN A 624 -10.62 17.02 25.30
CA ASN A 624 -10.85 18.24 24.52
C ASN A 624 -9.59 18.55 23.72
N LEU A 625 -9.73 18.90 22.45
CA LEU A 625 -8.58 19.23 21.61
C LEU A 625 -8.19 20.71 21.77
N LEU A 626 -6.89 20.98 21.77
CA LEU A 626 -6.30 22.31 21.60
C LEU A 626 -5.59 22.31 20.26
N SER A 627 -6.28 22.80 19.23
CA SER A 627 -5.83 22.74 17.86
C SER A 627 -5.13 24.03 17.44
N ALA A 628 -4.01 23.89 16.74
CA ALA A 628 -3.34 24.93 15.99
C ALA A 628 -3.65 24.83 14.49
N ASN A 629 -3.72 25.95 13.78
CA ASN A 629 -3.90 25.94 12.31
C ASN A 629 -2.65 25.50 11.53
N TYR A 630 -1.46 25.64 12.10
CA TYR A 630 -0.19 25.21 11.53
C TYR A 630 0.38 24.03 12.33
N ALA A 631 0.97 23.06 11.62
CA ALA A 631 1.73 21.98 12.24
C ALA A 631 3.09 22.49 12.72
N SER A 632 3.67 21.81 13.70
CA SER A 632 5.07 22.04 14.07
C SER A 632 5.97 21.79 12.84
N GLY A 633 7.02 22.59 12.65
CA GLY A 633 7.95 22.39 11.54
C GLY A 633 8.68 23.65 11.06
N ILE A 634 9.22 23.56 9.85
CA ILE A 634 10.04 24.60 9.21
C ILE A 634 9.18 25.40 8.21
N TYR A 635 9.24 26.72 8.28
CA TYR A 635 8.48 27.64 7.43
C TYR A 635 9.40 28.73 6.84
N GLY A 636 9.20 29.06 5.57
CA GLY A 636 10.00 30.08 4.87
C GLY A 636 9.68 31.52 5.27
N ASN A 637 8.43 31.79 5.63
CA ASN A 637 7.95 33.12 6.02
C ASN A 637 7.27 33.07 7.39
N SER A 638 7.07 34.24 7.99
CA SER A 638 6.30 34.35 9.22
C SER A 638 4.89 33.78 9.07
N ILE A 639 4.40 33.07 10.08
CA ILE A 639 3.06 32.48 10.11
C ILE A 639 2.17 33.17 11.15
N ASP A 640 0.88 33.20 10.89
CA ASP A 640 -0.14 33.68 11.84
C ASP A 640 -0.79 32.47 12.53
N LEU A 641 -0.24 32.10 13.68
CA LEU A 641 -0.67 30.97 14.47
C LEU A 641 -2.01 31.27 15.16
N LYS A 642 -2.99 30.41 14.94
CA LYS A 642 -4.32 30.48 15.54
C LYS A 642 -4.60 29.22 16.33
N PHE A 643 -5.14 29.41 17.53
CA PHE A 643 -5.57 28.33 18.40
C PHE A 643 -7.09 28.24 18.45
N SER A 644 -7.60 27.04 18.61
CA SER A 644 -9.00 26.76 18.93
C SER A 644 -9.09 25.61 19.91
N SER A 645 -10.03 25.67 20.84
CA SER A 645 -10.32 24.56 21.73
C SER A 645 -11.81 24.52 22.07
N GLU A 646 -12.40 23.34 22.01
CA GLU A 646 -13.79 23.14 22.39
C GLU A 646 -13.91 23.14 23.92
N ASN A 647 -14.97 23.76 24.43
CA ASN A 647 -15.32 23.79 25.86
C ASN A 647 -14.31 24.49 26.79
N ALA A 648 -13.27 25.14 26.25
CA ALA A 648 -12.33 25.95 27.01
C ALA A 648 -12.88 27.37 27.22
N ASP A 649 -12.72 27.89 28.44
CA ASP A 649 -13.03 29.28 28.78
C ASP A 649 -11.91 30.22 28.31
N LYS A 650 -10.68 29.71 28.30
CA LYS A 650 -9.47 30.49 28.02
C LYS A 650 -8.36 29.60 27.45
N ILE A 651 -7.54 30.16 26.56
CA ILE A 651 -6.28 29.56 26.12
C ILE A 651 -5.14 30.48 26.57
N ILE A 652 -4.09 29.89 27.16
CA ILE A 652 -2.88 30.60 27.61
C ILE A 652 -1.68 30.00 26.89
N TYR A 653 -0.77 30.84 26.42
CA TYR A 653 0.43 30.40 25.68
C TYR A 653 1.70 31.17 26.06
N THR A 654 2.84 30.57 25.78
CA THR A 654 4.18 31.15 25.88
C THR A 654 4.91 30.97 24.55
N LEU A 655 5.84 31.87 24.24
CA LEU A 655 6.64 31.84 23.01
C LEU A 655 8.12 31.54 23.28
N ASP A 656 8.52 31.58 24.54
CA ASP A 656 9.89 31.32 25.01
C ASP A 656 10.11 29.85 25.43
N GLY A 657 9.10 29.00 25.26
CA GLY A 657 9.12 27.59 25.65
C GLY A 657 8.91 27.31 27.15
N THR A 658 8.64 28.32 27.98
CA THR A 658 8.28 28.13 29.40
C THR A 658 6.88 27.53 29.55
N GLU A 659 6.61 26.78 30.62
CA GLU A 659 5.31 26.12 30.82
C GLU A 659 4.20 27.12 31.17
N PRO A 660 3.15 27.28 30.34
CA PRO A 660 2.03 28.15 30.69
C PRO A 660 1.22 27.59 31.88
N SER A 661 0.62 28.49 32.65
CA SER A 661 -0.33 28.16 33.72
C SER A 661 -1.47 29.18 33.73
N SER A 662 -2.47 29.02 34.61
CA SER A 662 -3.54 30.02 34.78
C SER A 662 -3.01 31.44 35.03
N ASN A 663 -1.81 31.56 35.59
CA ASN A 663 -1.16 32.82 35.98
C ASN A 663 0.16 33.11 35.25
N HIS A 664 0.61 32.24 34.33
CA HIS A 664 1.87 32.41 33.59
C HIS A 664 1.65 32.24 32.08
N GLY A 665 2.04 33.25 31.31
CA GLY A 665 1.88 33.30 29.86
C GLY A 665 0.87 34.36 29.39
N SER A 666 0.67 34.42 28.08
CA SER A 666 -0.23 35.36 27.41
C SER A 666 -1.60 34.73 27.16
N THR A 667 -2.66 35.52 27.33
CA THR A 667 -4.02 35.09 26.98
C THR A 667 -4.23 35.17 25.48
N TYR A 668 -4.70 34.08 24.86
CA TYR A 668 -4.99 34.06 23.43
C TYR A 668 -6.23 34.91 23.11
N MET A 669 -6.02 36.01 22.38
CA MET A 669 -7.08 36.96 21.97
C MET A 669 -7.25 37.03 20.44
N GLY A 670 -6.38 36.38 19.67
CA GLY A 670 -6.33 36.46 18.22
C GLY A 670 -5.05 35.84 17.68
N ALA A 671 -4.83 35.91 16.36
CA ALA A 671 -3.66 35.31 15.73
C ALA A 671 -2.33 35.79 16.34
N VAL A 672 -1.41 34.86 16.58
CA VAL A 672 -0.08 35.09 17.13
C VAL A 672 0.94 34.98 16.01
N LYS A 673 1.65 36.07 15.73
CA LYS A 673 2.64 36.09 14.66
C LYS A 673 3.93 35.40 15.10
N ILE A 674 4.36 34.38 14.34
CA ILE A 674 5.63 33.67 14.53
C ILE A 674 6.55 34.06 13.38
N ASN A 675 7.60 34.84 13.64
CA ASN A 675 8.50 35.42 12.63
C ASN A 675 9.98 35.06 12.82
N SER A 676 10.29 34.21 13.81
CA SER A 676 11.60 33.67 14.11
C SER A 676 11.44 32.27 14.71
N ASN A 677 12.56 31.56 14.90
CA ASN A 677 12.53 30.27 15.58
C ASN A 677 11.90 30.41 16.97
N THR A 678 10.79 29.70 17.19
CA THR A 678 9.94 29.89 18.36
C THR A 678 9.43 28.54 18.85
N LYS A 679 9.57 28.28 20.15
CA LYS A 679 8.94 27.15 20.82
C LYS A 679 7.68 27.63 21.52
N VAL A 680 6.53 27.30 20.95
CA VAL A 680 5.23 27.70 21.49
C VAL A 680 4.72 26.59 22.40
N LYS A 681 4.37 26.94 23.64
CA LYS A 681 3.60 26.07 24.53
C LYS A 681 2.25 26.70 24.82
N ALA A 682 1.19 25.92 24.81
CA ALA A 682 -0.16 26.41 25.06
C ALA A 682 -0.98 25.42 25.91
N ILE A 683 -1.89 25.96 26.71
CA ILE A 683 -2.88 25.20 27.48
C ILE A 683 -4.28 25.74 27.24
N ALA A 684 -5.25 24.84 27.17
CA ALA A 684 -6.68 25.17 27.19
C ALA A 684 -7.21 24.96 28.62
N LEU A 685 -7.93 25.95 29.14
CA LEU A 685 -8.42 25.98 30.52
C LEU A 685 -9.94 26.03 30.57
N LYS A 686 -10.52 25.33 31.54
CA LYS A 686 -11.92 25.51 31.99
C LYS A 686 -11.91 25.78 33.49
N GLY A 687 -12.21 27.01 33.89
CA GLY A 687 -11.79 27.56 35.18
C GLY A 687 -10.26 27.41 35.34
N ASP A 688 -9.84 26.79 36.44
CA ASP A 688 -8.43 26.50 36.72
C ASP A 688 -7.95 25.12 36.20
N LYS A 689 -8.85 24.30 35.64
CA LYS A 689 -8.51 22.97 35.15
C LYS A 689 -7.92 23.04 33.74
N ILE A 690 -6.72 22.47 33.57
CA ILE A 690 -6.14 22.22 32.24
C ILE A 690 -6.95 21.11 31.56
N LEU A 691 -7.54 21.46 30.43
CA LEU A 691 -8.25 20.51 29.56
C LEU A 691 -7.27 19.75 28.67
N ASN A 692 -6.32 20.45 28.07
CA ASN A 692 -5.26 19.89 27.24
C ASN A 692 -4.09 20.87 27.06
N ARG A 693 -2.98 20.37 26.52
CA ARG A 693 -1.73 21.10 26.27
C ARG A 693 -1.27 20.88 24.83
N ALA A 694 -0.46 21.81 24.32
CA ALA A 694 0.21 21.68 23.04
C ALA A 694 1.64 22.25 23.13
N THR A 695 2.61 21.50 22.62
CA THR A 695 3.98 21.97 22.40
C THR A 695 4.30 21.94 20.91
N LEU A 696 4.59 23.11 20.34
CA LEU A 696 4.77 23.34 18.90
C LEU A 696 6.11 24.05 18.67
N ASN A 697 6.98 23.43 17.88
CA ASN A 697 8.30 23.97 17.52
C ASN A 697 8.26 24.52 16.08
N TYR A 698 8.53 25.81 15.93
CA TYR A 698 8.57 26.48 14.64
C TYR A 698 9.98 26.98 14.32
N THR A 699 10.46 26.70 13.12
CA THR A 699 11.68 27.29 12.56
C THR A 699 11.29 28.23 11.43
N ILE A 700 11.63 29.52 11.52
CA ILE A 700 11.39 30.50 10.46
C ILE A 700 12.72 30.82 9.79
N THR A 701 12.89 30.41 8.53
CA THR A 701 14.17 30.57 7.84
C THR A 701 14.37 31.94 7.20
N ASN A 702 13.31 32.75 7.07
CA ASN A 702 13.30 34.03 6.34
C ASN A 702 13.83 33.92 4.90
N GLN A 703 13.85 32.71 4.35
CA GLN A 703 14.21 32.43 2.97
C GLN A 703 12.92 32.25 2.18
N MET A 704 12.83 32.99 1.06
CA MET A 704 11.71 32.82 0.16
C MET A 704 11.82 31.44 -0.50
N SER A 705 10.81 30.59 -0.27
CA SER A 705 10.76 29.27 -0.87
C SER A 705 10.34 29.39 -2.33
N LEU A 706 11.20 28.92 -3.24
CA LEU A 706 10.89 28.79 -4.65
C LEU A 706 9.92 27.63 -4.87
N LYS A 707 9.01 27.80 -5.83
CA LYS A 707 8.14 26.73 -6.30
C LYS A 707 8.50 26.39 -7.73
N ASN A 708 8.49 25.10 -8.05
CA ASN A 708 8.70 24.62 -9.39
C ASN A 708 7.73 25.28 -10.38
N LEU A 709 8.26 25.78 -11.49
CA LEU A 709 7.54 26.49 -12.57
C LEU A 709 6.81 27.76 -12.12
N GLN A 710 7.28 28.43 -11.07
CA GLN A 710 6.73 29.71 -10.61
C GLN A 710 7.83 30.77 -10.61
N PRO A 711 7.81 31.75 -11.54
CA PRO A 711 8.80 32.81 -11.57
C PRO A 711 8.63 33.76 -10.37
N VAL A 712 9.74 34.26 -9.85
CA VAL A 712 9.80 35.22 -8.76
C VAL A 712 10.51 36.49 -9.25
N ASP A 713 9.75 37.57 -9.33
CA ASP A 713 10.30 38.89 -9.69
C ASP A 713 11.07 39.48 -8.50
N ILE A 714 12.29 39.94 -8.75
CA ILE A 714 13.21 40.45 -7.72
C ILE A 714 13.62 41.87 -8.12
N SER A 715 13.38 42.82 -7.23
CA SER A 715 13.78 44.23 -7.37
C SER A 715 14.10 44.78 -5.98
N GLU A 716 15.32 44.52 -5.51
CA GLU A 716 15.73 44.75 -4.13
C GLU A 716 16.97 45.66 -4.08
N ASN A 717 17.04 46.53 -3.08
CA ASN A 717 18.20 47.39 -2.81
C ASN A 717 19.24 46.67 -1.93
N GLN A 718 19.74 45.54 -2.42
CA GLN A 718 20.75 44.70 -1.77
C GLN A 718 21.60 43.98 -2.83
N SER A 719 22.80 43.53 -2.46
CA SER A 719 23.74 42.85 -3.36
C SER A 719 23.55 41.34 -3.46
N SER A 720 22.83 40.72 -2.52
CA SER A 720 22.56 39.27 -2.49
C SER A 720 21.23 38.96 -1.79
N LYS A 721 20.59 37.83 -2.14
CA LYS A 721 19.36 37.31 -1.53
C LYS A 721 19.35 35.77 -1.55
N ASP A 722 18.98 35.17 -0.43
CA ASP A 722 18.85 33.71 -0.30
C ASP A 722 17.42 33.23 -0.54
N PHE A 723 17.33 32.06 -1.17
CA PHE A 723 16.11 31.32 -1.45
C PHE A 723 16.27 29.88 -0.97
N SER A 724 15.14 29.23 -0.71
CA SER A 724 15.10 27.79 -0.41
C SER A 724 14.31 27.05 -1.48
N PHE A 725 14.71 25.82 -1.79
CA PHE A 725 13.96 24.94 -2.67
C PHE A 725 13.99 23.52 -2.15
N THR A 726 12.81 22.93 -1.96
CA THR A 726 12.64 21.54 -1.57
C THR A 726 11.94 20.84 -2.73
N PRO A 727 12.65 20.01 -3.52
CA PRO A 727 12.06 19.29 -4.62
C PRO A 727 11.06 18.25 -4.10
N ASP A 728 9.96 18.10 -4.80
CA ASP A 728 8.93 17.09 -4.56
C ASP A 728 9.32 15.71 -5.15
N LYS A 729 10.24 15.69 -6.12
CA LYS A 729 10.73 14.48 -6.78
C LYS A 729 12.24 14.53 -6.97
N THR A 730 12.91 13.39 -6.92
CA THR A 730 14.34 13.31 -7.21
C THR A 730 14.55 13.39 -8.71
N GLY A 731 15.39 14.31 -9.16
CA GLY A 731 15.73 14.45 -10.57
C GLY A 731 16.43 15.76 -10.88
N VAL A 732 16.55 16.09 -12.17
CA VAL A 732 17.25 17.29 -12.61
C VAL A 732 16.32 18.49 -12.47
N TYR A 733 16.82 19.52 -11.78
CA TYR A 733 16.18 20.83 -11.71
C TYR A 733 17.14 21.90 -12.22
N ARG A 734 16.57 22.93 -12.83
CA ARG A 734 17.28 24.06 -13.40
C ARG A 734 16.81 25.35 -12.75
N PHE A 735 17.73 26.06 -12.14
CA PHE A 735 17.54 27.40 -11.58
C PHE A 735 18.12 28.40 -12.56
N PHE A 736 17.37 29.42 -12.95
CA PHE A 736 17.87 30.41 -13.89
C PHE A 736 17.26 31.79 -13.65
N THR A 737 18.04 32.80 -14.01
CA THR A 737 17.56 34.19 -14.05
C THR A 737 17.15 34.59 -15.46
N MET A 738 16.26 35.57 -15.56
CA MET A 738 15.70 36.08 -16.81
C MET A 738 15.40 37.59 -16.69
N PRO A 739 15.15 38.30 -17.80
CA PRO A 739 14.81 39.72 -17.77
C PRO A 739 13.71 40.02 -16.76
N TYR A 740 13.84 41.10 -16.01
CA TYR A 740 12.86 41.47 -14.98
C TYR A 740 11.49 41.67 -15.65
N LYS A 741 10.47 40.95 -15.13
CA LYS A 741 9.12 40.88 -15.72
C LYS A 741 9.11 40.46 -17.21
N GLY A 742 10.13 39.69 -17.62
CA GLY A 742 10.32 39.19 -18.98
C GLY A 742 10.67 40.26 -20.03
N LYS A 743 10.97 41.50 -19.64
CA LYS A 743 11.17 42.61 -20.59
C LYS A 743 12.31 43.56 -20.25
N GLU A 744 12.54 43.83 -18.97
CA GLU A 744 13.53 44.81 -18.54
C GLU A 744 14.89 44.15 -18.36
N GLN A 745 15.95 44.75 -18.91
CA GLN A 745 17.31 44.27 -18.67
C GLN A 745 17.61 44.26 -17.17
N GLY A 746 17.98 43.10 -16.66
CA GLY A 746 18.31 42.91 -15.26
C GLY A 746 19.69 43.47 -14.89
N THR A 747 20.02 43.39 -13.61
CA THR A 747 21.43 43.47 -13.17
C THR A 747 22.14 42.17 -13.52
N GLY A 748 23.47 42.20 -13.69
CA GLY A 748 24.26 40.96 -13.74
C GLY A 748 23.94 40.05 -12.56
N ASN A 749 23.97 38.74 -12.78
CA ASN A 749 23.54 37.74 -11.79
C ASN A 749 24.57 36.62 -11.64
N GLU A 750 24.71 36.18 -10.40
CA GLU A 750 25.41 34.95 -10.04
C GLU A 750 24.44 34.09 -9.21
N LEU A 751 24.38 32.80 -9.54
CA LEU A 751 23.63 31.81 -8.77
C LEU A 751 24.61 30.82 -8.13
N LYS A 752 24.41 30.53 -6.85
CA LYS A 752 25.14 29.49 -6.11
C LYS A 752 24.17 28.59 -5.38
N LEU A 753 24.26 27.28 -5.62
CA LEU A 753 23.43 26.26 -5.01
C LEU A 753 24.20 25.57 -3.88
N TYR A 754 23.53 25.35 -2.74
CA TYR A 754 24.12 24.76 -1.54
C TYR A 754 23.24 23.64 -0.97
N GLN A 755 23.89 22.67 -0.33
CA GLN A 755 23.29 21.72 0.62
C GLN A 755 24.01 21.85 1.96
N GLY A 756 23.31 22.35 2.98
CA GLY A 756 23.97 22.83 4.20
C GLY A 756 24.97 23.94 3.86
N ASP A 757 26.22 23.78 4.30
CA ASP A 757 27.32 24.71 3.99
C ASP A 757 28.11 24.34 2.72
N GLN A 758 27.86 23.16 2.13
CA GLN A 758 28.54 22.71 0.93
C GLN A 758 27.94 23.36 -0.33
N GLN A 759 28.77 24.07 -1.10
CA GLN A 759 28.39 24.54 -2.45
C GLN A 759 28.36 23.35 -3.41
N LEU A 760 27.21 23.13 -4.05
CA LEU A 760 26.99 22.06 -5.02
C LEU A 760 27.34 22.49 -6.43
N ASP A 761 26.91 23.68 -6.82
CA ASP A 761 27.11 24.23 -8.17
C ASP A 761 26.99 25.76 -8.16
N SER A 762 27.55 26.43 -9.16
CA SER A 762 27.48 27.88 -9.31
C SER A 762 27.68 28.35 -10.74
N ASN A 763 27.03 29.43 -11.12
CA ASN A 763 27.18 30.06 -12.42
C ASN A 763 27.12 31.59 -12.31
N ILE A 764 28.08 32.26 -12.95
CA ILE A 764 28.26 33.72 -12.93
C ILE A 764 28.22 34.27 -14.36
N ASP A 765 27.31 35.21 -14.62
CA ASP A 765 27.30 36.16 -15.75
C ASP A 765 27.75 35.60 -17.13
N SER A 766 27.46 34.33 -17.43
CA SER A 766 27.68 33.70 -18.73
C SER A 766 27.03 32.31 -18.77
N ASN A 767 26.37 32.00 -19.89
CA ASN A 767 25.68 30.72 -20.19
C ASN A 767 24.28 30.51 -19.57
N GLY A 768 23.61 31.59 -19.11
CA GLY A 768 22.18 31.55 -18.80
C GLY A 768 21.30 31.56 -20.06
N PRO A 769 20.02 31.13 -19.97
CA PRO A 769 19.14 31.01 -21.13
C PRO A 769 18.85 32.34 -21.85
N TYR A 770 19.05 33.48 -21.20
CA TYR A 770 18.71 34.80 -21.73
C TYR A 770 19.94 35.66 -22.12
N GLY A 771 21.12 35.04 -22.25
CA GLY A 771 22.33 35.70 -22.75
C GLY A 771 23.26 36.24 -21.64
N GLU A 772 24.18 37.12 -22.04
CA GLU A 772 25.09 37.81 -21.13
C GLU A 772 24.26 38.62 -20.11
N HIS A 773 24.61 38.56 -18.82
CA HIS A 773 23.88 39.06 -17.62
C HIS A 773 22.92 38.10 -16.90
N TYR A 774 22.69 36.88 -17.39
CA TYR A 774 21.80 35.92 -16.73
C TYR A 774 22.54 34.62 -16.38
N ALA A 775 22.20 34.07 -15.21
CA ALA A 775 22.84 32.88 -14.65
C ALA A 775 21.91 31.66 -14.73
N LYS A 776 22.51 30.47 -14.84
CA LYS A 776 21.82 29.18 -14.78
C LYS A 776 22.63 28.16 -13.99
N VAL A 777 21.99 27.50 -13.03
CA VAL A 777 22.50 26.31 -12.33
C VAL A 777 21.58 25.13 -12.63
N GLU A 778 22.14 23.98 -12.98
CA GLU A 778 21.37 22.77 -13.27
C GLU A 778 21.95 21.60 -12.48
N TYR A 779 21.12 20.98 -11.65
CA TYR A 779 21.62 19.97 -10.71
C TYR A 779 20.58 18.89 -10.43
N LYS A 780 21.07 17.68 -10.13
CA LYS A 780 20.21 16.56 -9.71
C LYS A 780 19.93 16.66 -8.22
N LEU A 781 18.70 17.02 -7.85
CA LEU A 781 18.26 17.19 -6.47
C LEU A 781 17.53 15.96 -5.96
N GLN A 782 17.55 15.75 -4.64
CA GLN A 782 16.86 14.66 -3.96
C GLN A 782 15.55 15.15 -3.35
N ALA A 783 14.45 14.43 -3.62
CA ALA A 783 13.12 14.72 -3.06
C ALA A 783 13.18 14.90 -1.54
N GLY A 784 12.49 15.91 -1.01
CA GLY A 784 12.39 16.18 0.43
C GLY A 784 13.63 16.82 1.06
N THR A 785 14.77 16.86 0.37
CA THR A 785 15.97 17.56 0.86
C THR A 785 15.88 19.05 0.53
N THR A 786 16.05 19.93 1.51
CA THR A 786 15.99 21.37 1.27
C THR A 786 17.35 21.91 0.85
N TYR A 787 17.39 22.62 -0.28
CA TYR A 787 18.58 23.26 -0.84
C TYR A 787 18.49 24.78 -0.68
N ARG A 788 19.62 25.44 -0.45
CA ARG A 788 19.72 26.90 -0.42
C ARG A 788 20.26 27.39 -1.76
N LEU A 789 19.59 28.36 -2.37
CA LEU A 789 20.04 29.05 -3.57
C LEU A 789 20.35 30.52 -3.23
N ASN A 790 21.59 30.92 -3.41
CA ASN A 790 22.00 32.31 -3.28
C ASN A 790 21.99 32.98 -4.66
N LEU A 791 21.29 34.11 -4.76
CA LEU A 791 21.35 35.02 -5.89
C LEU A 791 22.17 36.25 -5.49
N SER A 792 23.22 36.59 -6.25
CA SER A 792 24.07 37.76 -6.02
C SER A 792 24.27 38.60 -7.27
N ASN A 793 24.58 39.88 -7.07
CA ASN A 793 25.08 40.75 -8.13
C ASN A 793 26.62 40.67 -8.17
N PRO A 794 27.23 40.09 -9.21
CA PRO A 794 28.67 39.88 -9.27
C PRO A 794 29.47 41.18 -9.39
N SER A 795 28.84 42.29 -9.79
CA SER A 795 29.49 43.61 -9.81
C SER A 795 29.66 44.23 -8.41
N GLY A 796 29.08 43.64 -7.36
CA GLY A 796 29.12 44.16 -5.99
C GLY A 796 28.18 45.34 -5.75
N ASN A 797 27.41 45.77 -6.75
CA ASN A 797 26.41 46.83 -6.59
C ASN A 797 25.24 46.38 -5.70
N ASN A 798 24.73 47.29 -4.86
CA ASN A 798 23.56 47.06 -3.99
C ASN A 798 22.25 47.12 -4.79
N THR A 799 22.15 46.37 -5.88
CA THR A 799 20.92 46.29 -6.66
C THR A 799 20.81 44.88 -7.21
N LEU A 800 19.72 44.20 -6.87
CA LEU A 800 19.29 42.95 -7.50
C LEU A 800 18.01 43.22 -8.27
N LYS A 801 18.08 43.15 -9.60
CA LYS A 801 16.91 43.30 -10.47
C LYS A 801 16.89 42.19 -11.51
N THR A 802 16.02 41.19 -11.34
CA THR A 802 15.92 40.03 -12.23
C THR A 802 14.64 39.25 -11.94
N THR A 803 14.28 38.29 -12.78
CA THR A 803 13.25 37.29 -12.45
C THR A 803 13.93 35.95 -12.29
N LEU A 804 13.68 35.25 -11.18
CA LEU A 804 14.27 33.94 -10.85
C LEU A 804 13.23 32.84 -11.01
N MET A 805 13.60 31.73 -11.64
CA MET A 805 12.72 30.58 -11.82
C MET A 805 13.47 29.28 -11.57
N VAL A 806 12.72 28.29 -11.07
CA VAL A 806 13.15 26.90 -11.01
C VAL A 806 12.21 26.07 -11.87
N GLU A 807 12.76 25.21 -12.71
CA GLU A 807 12.01 24.24 -13.51
C GLU A 807 12.59 22.83 -13.31
N ASN A 808 11.76 21.81 -13.52
CA ASN A 808 12.18 20.42 -13.54
C ASN A 808 12.37 19.98 -15.00
N ASP A 809 13.25 19.01 -15.21
CA ASP A 809 13.41 18.32 -16.50
C ASP A 809 13.01 16.85 -16.33
N PHE A 810 11.71 16.61 -16.13
CA PHE A 810 11.18 15.26 -15.88
C PHE A 810 10.54 14.62 -17.11
N ASN A 811 10.11 15.41 -18.07
CA ASN A 811 9.32 15.02 -19.24
C ASN A 811 10.07 15.28 -20.56
N GLY A 812 11.40 15.34 -20.53
CA GLY A 812 12.30 15.50 -21.68
C GLY A 812 12.16 14.48 -22.82
N THR A 813 11.47 13.36 -22.60
CA THR A 813 11.39 12.23 -23.55
C THR A 813 10.00 11.64 -23.63
N LYS A 814 9.70 10.95 -24.74
CA LYS A 814 8.44 10.22 -24.90
C LYS A 814 8.17 9.20 -23.78
N GLN A 815 9.24 8.56 -23.27
CA GLN A 815 9.14 7.57 -22.19
C GLN A 815 8.78 8.22 -20.84
N THR A 816 9.20 9.47 -20.64
CA THR A 816 8.96 10.22 -19.42
C THR A 816 7.81 11.23 -19.56
N ALA A 817 7.03 11.13 -20.64
CA ALA A 817 5.95 12.04 -20.97
C ALA A 817 4.91 12.17 -19.83
N GLU A 818 4.58 13.41 -19.46
CA GLU A 818 3.61 13.70 -18.42
C GLU A 818 2.18 13.42 -18.93
N THR A 819 1.38 12.67 -18.18
CA THR A 819 -0.01 12.40 -18.57
C THR A 819 -0.93 13.56 -18.21
N THR A 820 -1.62 14.15 -19.19
CA THR A 820 -2.51 15.31 -18.99
C THR A 820 -3.71 15.30 -19.96
N SER A 821 -4.61 16.28 -19.85
CA SER A 821 -5.75 16.46 -20.75
C SER A 821 -5.45 17.45 -21.89
N TRP A 822 -6.11 17.30 -23.04
CA TRP A 822 -5.92 18.20 -24.19
C TRP A 822 -6.21 19.67 -23.85
N ASP A 823 -7.22 19.93 -23.01
CA ASP A 823 -7.59 21.28 -22.59
C ASP A 823 -6.47 22.00 -21.84
N LYS A 824 -5.57 21.27 -21.18
CA LYS A 824 -4.41 21.83 -20.48
C LYS A 824 -3.22 22.16 -21.41
N ILE A 825 -3.29 21.80 -22.69
CA ILE A 825 -2.20 22.02 -23.67
C ILE A 825 -2.61 23.02 -24.76
N LYS A 826 -3.91 23.20 -25.03
CA LYS A 826 -4.35 24.00 -26.18
C LYS A 826 -4.04 25.52 -26.11
N ASP A 827 -3.82 26.09 -24.91
CA ASP A 827 -3.75 27.55 -24.67
C ASP A 827 -2.58 28.03 -23.75
N HIS A 828 -1.45 27.31 -23.66
CA HIS A 828 -0.36 27.65 -22.72
C HIS A 828 0.99 27.95 -23.42
N SER A 829 1.86 28.74 -22.76
CA SER A 829 3.30 28.81 -23.07
C SER A 829 4.01 27.62 -22.42
N LEU A 830 4.09 26.51 -23.14
CA LEU A 830 4.24 25.18 -22.53
C LEU A 830 5.66 24.66 -22.32
N THR A 831 6.69 25.36 -22.79
CA THR A 831 8.08 24.90 -22.65
C THR A 831 9.03 26.10 -22.67
N SER A 832 10.15 26.00 -21.96
CA SER A 832 11.15 27.08 -21.84
C SER A 832 12.01 27.18 -23.12
N LEU A 833 12.89 28.19 -23.21
CA LEU A 833 13.68 28.49 -24.41
C LEU A 833 14.63 27.36 -24.87
N TYR A 834 14.93 26.38 -24.03
CA TYR A 834 15.89 25.30 -24.31
C TYR A 834 15.42 23.92 -23.85
N ASP A 835 14.14 23.76 -23.51
CA ASP A 835 13.58 22.49 -23.07
C ASP A 835 12.78 21.77 -24.18
N VAL A 836 12.62 20.46 -24.02
CA VAL A 836 11.78 19.61 -24.88
C VAL A 836 10.80 18.85 -24.00
N ASP A 837 9.59 19.36 -23.86
CA ASP A 837 8.57 18.72 -23.04
C ASP A 837 7.75 17.70 -23.84
N TYR A 838 7.56 16.50 -23.28
CA TYR A 838 6.60 15.51 -23.79
C TYR A 838 5.37 15.40 -22.89
N TYR A 839 4.20 15.43 -23.51
CA TYR A 839 2.92 15.19 -22.86
C TYR A 839 2.21 14.00 -23.48
N LYS A 840 1.60 13.15 -22.64
CA LYS A 840 0.75 12.04 -23.04
C LYS A 840 -0.71 12.42 -22.84
N VAL A 841 -1.50 12.42 -23.89
CA VAL A 841 -2.94 12.73 -23.87
C VAL A 841 -3.76 11.55 -24.38
N THR A 842 -4.93 11.34 -23.79
CA THR A 842 -5.92 10.37 -24.30
C THR A 842 -7.06 11.13 -24.95
N LEU A 843 -7.27 10.92 -26.25
CA LEU A 843 -8.33 11.57 -27.02
C LEU A 843 -9.44 10.55 -27.32
N THR A 844 -10.64 10.81 -26.83
CA THR A 844 -11.81 9.92 -27.02
C THR A 844 -12.76 10.40 -28.12
N SER A 845 -12.72 11.69 -28.47
CA SER A 845 -13.54 12.28 -29.53
C SER A 845 -12.76 12.40 -30.85
N LEU A 846 -13.47 12.26 -31.97
CA LEU A 846 -12.91 12.43 -33.32
C LEU A 846 -12.92 13.90 -33.80
N ASN A 847 -13.12 14.84 -32.86
CA ASN A 847 -13.19 16.26 -33.18
C ASN A 847 -11.82 16.81 -33.54
N GLU A 848 -11.81 17.84 -34.38
CA GLU A 848 -10.61 18.60 -34.69
C GLU A 848 -10.07 19.26 -33.42
N GLN A 849 -8.79 19.03 -33.16
CA GLN A 849 -8.05 19.59 -32.06
C GLN A 849 -7.19 20.75 -32.57
N LYS A 850 -7.22 21.89 -31.88
CA LYS A 850 -6.45 23.08 -32.25
C LYS A 850 -5.45 23.42 -31.15
N LEU A 851 -4.29 23.94 -31.53
CA LEU A 851 -3.23 24.29 -30.61
C LEU A 851 -2.69 25.69 -30.95
N ASN A 852 -2.76 26.61 -29.99
CA ASN A 852 -2.30 27.98 -30.15
C ASN A 852 -0.81 28.07 -29.80
N LEU A 853 0.05 28.19 -30.82
CA LEU A 853 1.50 28.29 -30.66
C LEU A 853 1.98 29.73 -30.87
N THR A 854 2.68 30.29 -29.87
CA THR A 854 3.25 31.64 -29.90
C THR A 854 4.74 31.66 -30.22
N ASN A 855 5.56 30.86 -29.53
CA ASN A 855 7.02 30.83 -29.69
C ASN A 855 7.61 29.41 -29.85
N ASN A 856 6.78 28.38 -29.68
CA ASN A 856 7.20 26.97 -29.63
C ASN A 856 6.61 26.18 -30.82
N ALA A 857 7.28 25.13 -31.24
CA ALA A 857 6.76 24.15 -32.20
C ALA A 857 6.23 22.92 -31.46
N ALA A 858 5.25 22.23 -32.06
CA ALA A 858 4.64 21.02 -31.51
C ALA A 858 4.61 19.89 -32.53
N THR A 859 4.99 18.68 -32.13
CA THR A 859 4.81 17.44 -32.89
C THR A 859 3.86 16.54 -32.13
N ILE A 860 2.78 16.13 -32.79
CA ILE A 860 1.85 15.11 -32.31
C ILE A 860 2.28 13.77 -32.91
N GLU A 861 2.51 12.80 -32.04
CA GLU A 861 2.76 11.41 -32.39
C GLU A 861 1.60 10.53 -31.92
N ASN A 862 1.31 9.48 -32.67
CA ASN A 862 0.40 8.43 -32.20
C ASN A 862 1.11 7.47 -31.21
N GLU A 863 0.38 6.50 -30.70
CA GLU A 863 0.89 5.47 -29.79
C GLU A 863 2.08 4.67 -30.34
N ASN A 864 2.17 4.52 -31.66
CA ASN A 864 3.26 3.79 -32.33
C ASN A 864 4.52 4.66 -32.56
N GLY A 865 4.43 5.98 -32.37
CA GLY A 865 5.51 6.92 -32.67
C GLY A 865 5.50 7.49 -34.08
N ASP A 866 4.45 7.24 -34.85
CA ASP A 866 4.29 7.93 -36.12
C ASP A 866 3.91 9.38 -35.87
N ILE A 867 4.62 10.31 -36.51
CA ILE A 867 4.28 11.72 -36.51
C ILE A 867 2.97 11.90 -37.27
N VAL A 868 1.95 12.38 -36.57
CA VAL A 868 0.62 12.62 -37.10
C VAL A 868 0.49 14.06 -37.61
N LYS A 869 1.13 15.01 -36.91
CA LYS A 869 1.14 16.43 -37.29
C LYS A 869 2.29 17.16 -36.61
N THR A 870 2.94 18.07 -37.33
CA THR A 870 3.80 19.11 -36.75
C THR A 870 3.18 20.49 -36.98
N MET A 871 3.25 21.34 -35.96
CA MET A 871 2.61 22.66 -35.90
C MET A 871 3.66 23.71 -35.51
N PHE A 872 3.54 24.92 -36.09
CA PHE A 872 4.51 26.02 -35.94
C PHE A 872 3.82 27.33 -35.56
N PRO A 873 4.49 28.25 -34.86
CA PRO A 873 3.93 29.54 -34.50
C PRO A 873 3.35 30.32 -35.70
N GLY A 874 2.21 30.99 -35.50
CA GLY A 874 1.61 31.89 -36.50
C GLY A 874 0.92 31.23 -37.70
N ASN A 875 0.82 29.90 -37.77
CA ASN A 875 0.15 29.19 -38.86
C ASN A 875 -1.35 28.97 -38.58
N ALA A 876 -2.22 29.48 -39.46
CA ALA A 876 -3.68 29.34 -39.36
C ALA A 876 -4.18 27.88 -39.47
N SER A 877 -3.32 26.95 -39.91
CA SER A 877 -3.60 25.51 -40.08
C SER A 877 -3.03 24.64 -38.95
N ASN A 878 -2.79 25.20 -37.75
CA ASN A 878 -2.41 24.45 -36.54
C ASN A 878 -3.60 23.69 -35.94
N SER A 879 -4.13 22.77 -36.74
CA SER A 879 -5.18 21.85 -36.34
C SER A 879 -4.82 20.41 -36.70
N PHE A 880 -5.32 19.50 -35.87
CA PHE A 880 -5.15 18.07 -36.00
C PHE A 880 -6.51 17.38 -35.85
N LYS A 881 -6.94 16.65 -36.88
CA LYS A 881 -8.16 15.85 -36.82
C LYS A 881 -7.87 14.44 -36.34
N VAL A 882 -8.45 14.09 -35.19
CA VAL A 882 -8.32 12.75 -34.62
C VAL A 882 -9.04 11.75 -35.51
N THR A 883 -8.31 10.75 -36.03
CA THR A 883 -8.86 9.71 -36.92
C THR A 883 -9.24 8.44 -36.17
N LYS A 884 -8.69 8.23 -34.97
CA LYS A 884 -8.98 7.09 -34.09
C LYS A 884 -8.86 7.51 -32.63
N PRO A 885 -9.82 7.15 -31.74
CA PRO A 885 -9.66 7.39 -30.31
C PRO A 885 -8.45 6.60 -29.78
N GLY A 886 -7.64 7.23 -28.92
CA GLY A 886 -6.44 6.60 -28.41
C GLY A 886 -5.46 7.56 -27.75
N THR A 887 -4.28 7.03 -27.45
CA THR A 887 -3.18 7.78 -26.84
C THR A 887 -2.39 8.53 -27.91
N TYR A 888 -2.12 9.80 -27.65
CA TYR A 888 -1.22 10.63 -28.44
C TYR A 888 -0.14 11.23 -27.55
N TYR A 889 1.03 11.47 -28.13
CA TYR A 889 2.16 12.12 -27.48
C TYR A 889 2.42 13.46 -28.15
N ILE A 890 2.59 14.51 -27.36
CA ILE A 890 2.81 15.86 -27.84
C ILE A 890 4.19 16.27 -27.37
N ARG A 891 5.11 16.33 -28.33
CA ARG A 891 6.46 16.86 -28.14
C ARG A 891 6.41 18.37 -28.38
N LEU A 892 6.89 19.17 -27.44
CA LEU A 892 6.99 20.61 -27.55
C LEU A 892 8.44 21.03 -27.44
N TRP A 893 8.85 22.02 -28.24
CA TRP A 893 10.22 22.55 -28.18
C TRP A 893 10.25 23.98 -28.71
N ASN A 894 11.28 24.72 -28.34
CA ASN A 894 11.51 26.06 -28.85
C ASN A 894 12.12 26.03 -30.28
N ASN A 895 11.61 26.85 -31.20
CA ASN A 895 11.98 26.86 -32.61
C ASN A 895 13.11 27.87 -32.94
N ASN A 896 14.24 27.80 -32.26
CA ASN A 896 15.32 28.81 -32.36
C ASN A 896 16.21 28.72 -33.62
N ASN A 897 16.00 27.74 -34.52
CA ASN A 897 16.91 27.47 -35.65
C ASN A 897 16.38 27.81 -37.06
N MET A 898 15.27 28.55 -37.20
CA MET A 898 14.81 29.04 -38.52
C MET A 898 14.57 30.54 -38.55
N ASN A 899 15.64 31.30 -38.27
CA ASN A 899 15.74 32.72 -38.61
C ASN A 899 16.81 32.92 -39.71
N THR A 900 16.77 32.08 -40.74
CA THR A 900 17.71 32.08 -41.86
C THR A 900 17.05 32.69 -43.10
N ASP A 901 17.55 33.88 -43.50
CA ASP A 901 17.30 34.59 -44.76
C ASP A 901 15.81 34.89 -45.14
N PRO A 902 15.34 36.14 -44.96
CA PRO A 902 13.99 36.57 -45.36
C PRO A 902 13.62 36.32 -46.83
N ASP A 903 14.59 36.35 -47.75
CA ASP A 903 14.34 36.16 -49.19
C ASP A 903 14.14 34.67 -49.53
N LEU A 904 14.89 33.78 -48.87
CA LEU A 904 14.71 32.34 -48.99
C LEU A 904 13.37 31.92 -48.37
N MET A 905 13.00 32.48 -47.21
CA MET A 905 11.73 32.19 -46.55
C MET A 905 10.52 32.67 -47.35
N THR A 906 10.62 33.82 -48.02
CA THR A 906 9.57 34.30 -48.94
C THR A 906 9.38 33.35 -50.12
N LYS A 907 10.47 32.83 -50.70
CA LYS A 907 10.42 31.83 -51.78
C LYS A 907 9.89 30.47 -51.32
N LEU A 908 10.31 29.97 -50.16
CA LEU A 908 9.81 28.71 -49.61
C LEU A 908 8.30 28.79 -49.30
N ASN A 909 7.85 29.93 -48.76
CA ASN A 909 6.42 30.17 -48.50
C ASN A 909 5.59 30.26 -49.79
N GLN A 910 6.14 30.86 -50.85
CA GLN A 910 5.47 30.91 -52.15
C GLN A 910 5.40 29.52 -52.81
N LEU A 911 6.49 28.75 -52.80
CA LEU A 911 6.52 27.38 -53.32
C LEU A 911 5.58 26.43 -52.58
N ASN A 912 5.47 26.58 -51.26
CA ASN A 912 4.52 25.85 -50.42
C ASN A 912 3.05 26.25 -50.66
N LYS A 913 2.79 27.43 -51.22
CA LYS A 913 1.45 27.83 -51.69
C LYS A 913 1.13 27.27 -53.07
N ASP A 914 2.12 27.28 -53.96
CA ASP A 914 1.90 26.98 -55.38
C ASP A 914 2.00 25.48 -55.72
N THR A 915 2.58 24.67 -54.83
CA THR A 915 2.79 23.23 -55.04
C THR A 915 1.96 22.39 -54.08
N ASN A 916 1.25 21.38 -54.60
CA ASN A 916 0.45 20.47 -53.78
C ASN A 916 1.33 19.63 -52.83
N THR A 917 0.93 19.57 -51.55
CA THR A 917 1.58 18.78 -50.49
C THR A 917 1.85 17.32 -50.87
N ASP A 918 0.94 16.64 -51.55
CA ASP A 918 1.11 15.24 -51.96
C ASP A 918 2.23 15.09 -53.01
N THR A 919 2.36 16.08 -53.89
CA THR A 919 3.44 16.14 -54.90
C THR A 919 4.80 16.36 -54.24
N VAL A 920 4.86 17.20 -53.20
CA VAL A 920 6.08 17.44 -52.41
C VAL A 920 6.49 16.18 -51.65
N LEU A 921 5.53 15.51 -51.00
CA LEU A 921 5.75 14.25 -50.28
C LEU A 921 6.23 13.13 -51.21
N GLU A 922 5.66 13.01 -52.41
CA GLU A 922 6.11 12.05 -53.42
C GLU A 922 7.58 12.29 -53.78
N MET A 923 7.95 13.53 -54.07
CA MET A 923 9.32 13.88 -54.44
C MET A 923 10.31 13.74 -53.28
N GLN A 924 9.95 14.13 -52.06
CA GLN A 924 10.77 13.90 -50.86
C GLN A 924 11.06 12.40 -50.66
N ARG A 925 10.03 11.54 -50.79
CA ARG A 925 10.19 10.09 -50.69
C ARG A 925 11.10 9.52 -51.77
N ASN A 926 10.91 9.93 -53.01
CA ASN A 926 11.70 9.41 -54.13
C ASN A 926 13.17 9.87 -54.02
N LEU A 927 13.41 11.15 -53.72
CA LEU A 927 14.76 11.66 -53.52
C LEU A 927 15.45 11.05 -52.29
N GLN A 928 14.71 10.74 -51.22
CA GLN A 928 15.27 10.08 -50.04
C GLN A 928 15.66 8.63 -50.33
N LYS A 929 14.84 7.89 -51.09
CA LYS A 929 15.21 6.54 -51.57
C LYS A 929 16.46 6.55 -52.44
N MET A 930 16.66 7.62 -53.22
CA MET A 930 17.85 7.82 -54.05
C MET A 930 18.99 8.53 -53.31
N LYS A 931 18.89 8.75 -51.99
CA LYS A 931 19.89 9.43 -51.16
C LYS A 931 20.27 10.85 -51.65
N PHE A 932 19.34 11.54 -52.32
CA PHE A 932 19.48 12.97 -52.66
C PHE A 932 18.88 13.88 -51.59
N TYR A 933 17.97 13.36 -50.75
CA TYR A 933 17.32 14.08 -49.66
C TYR A 933 17.42 13.28 -48.37
N PHE A 934 17.85 13.91 -47.28
CA PHE A 934 18.07 13.23 -45.99
C PHE A 934 17.21 13.81 -44.85
N GLY A 935 16.37 14.78 -45.16
CA GLY A 935 15.42 15.38 -44.22
C GLY A 935 14.13 14.57 -44.08
N ASP A 936 13.28 15.01 -43.17
CA ASP A 936 12.00 14.37 -42.87
C ASP A 936 10.97 14.53 -44.02
N LEU A 937 10.05 13.58 -44.13
CA LEU A 937 8.95 13.60 -45.12
C LEU A 937 7.82 14.53 -44.68
N THR A 938 8.04 15.83 -44.78
CA THR A 938 7.16 16.87 -44.22
C THR A 938 5.98 17.24 -45.11
N GLY A 939 6.06 17.01 -46.43
CA GLY A 939 5.06 17.47 -47.40
C GLY A 939 5.08 18.98 -47.66
N PHE A 940 6.11 19.67 -47.16
CA PHE A 940 6.33 21.09 -47.40
C PHE A 940 7.79 21.33 -47.78
N TYR A 941 8.04 22.32 -48.64
CA TYR A 941 9.35 22.86 -48.95
C TYR A 941 10.00 23.43 -47.68
N ASN A 942 11.15 22.87 -47.33
CA ASN A 942 12.13 23.43 -46.43
C ASN A 942 13.46 23.65 -47.18
N SER A 943 14.44 24.30 -46.55
CA SER A 943 15.73 24.61 -47.16
C SER A 943 16.43 23.38 -47.73
N ASP A 944 16.34 22.26 -47.02
CA ASP A 944 17.05 21.03 -47.40
C ASP A 944 16.41 20.39 -48.61
N PHE A 945 15.07 20.32 -48.66
CA PHE A 945 14.37 19.76 -49.81
C PHE A 945 14.54 20.65 -51.05
N TYR A 946 14.53 21.96 -50.87
CA TYR A 946 14.79 22.95 -51.92
C TYR A 946 16.17 22.70 -52.58
N MET A 947 17.22 22.49 -51.78
CA MET A 947 18.57 22.25 -52.28
C MET A 947 18.75 20.84 -52.88
N SER A 948 18.09 19.82 -52.31
CA SER A 948 18.13 18.45 -52.83
C SER A 948 17.51 18.32 -54.23
N LEU A 949 16.39 19.02 -54.47
CA LEU A 949 15.72 18.98 -55.78
C LEU A 949 16.56 19.63 -56.89
N ILE A 950 17.20 20.77 -56.59
CA ILE A 950 18.13 21.45 -57.51
C ILE A 950 19.34 20.55 -57.80
N SER A 951 19.87 19.89 -56.77
CA SER A 951 21.03 18.99 -56.91
C SER A 951 20.71 17.77 -57.76
N TYR A 952 19.52 17.19 -57.63
CA TYR A 952 19.09 16.06 -58.47
C TYR A 952 18.93 16.47 -59.94
N LYS A 953 18.31 17.62 -60.22
CA LYS A 953 18.21 18.16 -61.60
C LYS A 953 19.57 18.40 -62.23
N LYS A 954 20.54 18.91 -61.47
CA LYS A 954 21.95 19.08 -61.90
C LYS A 954 22.61 17.76 -62.31
N VAL A 955 22.38 16.69 -61.54
CA VAL A 955 22.93 15.36 -61.88
C VAL A 955 22.29 14.81 -63.15
N LEU A 956 20.98 14.94 -63.32
CA LEU A 956 20.29 14.52 -64.55
C LEU A 956 20.78 15.29 -65.79
N ASN A 957 20.92 16.61 -65.69
CA ASN A 957 21.46 17.45 -66.77
C ASN A 957 22.87 17.05 -67.21
N LYS A 958 23.67 16.54 -66.28
CA LYS A 958 25.07 16.22 -66.52
C LYS A 958 25.29 14.78 -66.99
N TRP A 959 24.47 13.83 -66.54
CA TRP A 959 24.77 12.39 -66.67
C TRP A 959 23.63 11.52 -67.22
N ASP A 960 22.40 12.03 -67.39
CA ASP A 960 21.32 11.23 -67.99
C ASP A 960 21.31 11.34 -69.53
N PRO A 961 21.45 10.23 -70.27
CA PRO A 961 21.45 10.25 -71.72
C PRO A 961 20.13 10.77 -72.32
N GLY A 962 19.00 10.53 -71.65
CA GLY A 962 17.69 10.98 -72.11
C GLY A 962 17.51 12.49 -72.01
N VAL A 963 18.10 13.13 -71.00
CA VAL A 963 18.14 14.60 -70.87
C VAL A 963 19.10 15.20 -71.91
N ALA A 964 20.30 14.61 -72.08
CA ALA A 964 21.31 15.06 -73.05
C ALA A 964 20.88 14.93 -74.53
N ILE A 965 20.19 13.85 -74.89
CA ILE A 965 19.69 13.60 -76.26
C ILE A 965 18.49 14.50 -76.60
N SER A 966 17.69 14.91 -75.61
CA SER A 966 16.51 15.77 -75.84
C SER A 966 16.85 17.21 -76.24
N GLY A 967 18.12 17.62 -76.09
CA GLY A 967 18.59 18.98 -76.40
C GLY A 967 18.06 20.09 -75.48
N GLN A 968 17.24 19.75 -74.49
CA GLN A 968 16.64 20.69 -73.52
C GLN A 968 17.01 20.27 -72.10
N LEU A 969 17.94 21.00 -71.48
CA LEU A 969 18.30 20.82 -70.08
C LEU A 969 17.15 21.22 -69.15
N LEU A 970 17.02 20.51 -68.03
CA LEU A 970 16.10 20.86 -66.96
C LEU A 970 16.55 22.16 -66.28
N THR A 971 15.61 23.06 -66.01
CA THR A 971 15.90 24.29 -65.27
C THR A 971 16.28 23.95 -63.83
N GLU A 972 17.44 24.39 -63.37
CA GLU A 972 18.02 24.06 -62.06
C GLU A 972 17.41 24.91 -60.93
N ASP A 973 16.09 24.92 -60.87
CA ASP A 973 15.28 25.55 -59.82
C ASP A 973 14.59 24.48 -58.95
N ALA A 974 13.91 24.92 -57.89
CA ALA A 974 13.20 24.03 -56.98
C ALA A 974 11.74 23.77 -57.39
N ASN A 975 11.33 24.06 -58.63
CA ASN A 975 9.97 23.78 -59.08
C ASN A 975 9.79 22.28 -59.40
N ILE A 976 8.65 21.69 -59.06
CA ILE A 976 8.33 20.30 -59.41
C ILE A 976 7.39 20.30 -60.61
N ASP A 977 7.88 19.79 -61.74
CA ASP A 977 7.10 19.54 -62.94
C ASP A 977 6.97 18.02 -63.22
N ASP A 978 6.17 17.66 -64.23
CA ASP A 978 5.96 16.25 -64.55
C ASP A 978 7.22 15.55 -65.09
N ARG A 979 8.17 16.29 -65.67
CA ARG A 979 9.44 15.72 -66.15
C ARG A 979 10.31 15.29 -64.99
N ILE A 980 10.50 16.13 -63.97
CA ILE A 980 11.34 15.76 -62.82
C ILE A 980 10.71 14.64 -61.99
N ARG A 981 9.38 14.58 -61.91
CA ARG A 981 8.64 13.47 -61.28
C ARG A 981 8.84 12.16 -62.02
N TYR A 982 8.74 12.19 -63.35
CA TYR A 982 8.99 11.01 -64.20
C TYR A 982 10.42 10.48 -64.00
N TYR A 983 11.43 11.35 -64.08
CA TYR A 983 12.83 10.92 -63.89
C TYR A 983 13.09 10.38 -62.48
N ALA A 984 12.58 11.04 -61.44
CA ALA A 984 12.74 10.60 -60.06
C ALA A 984 12.09 9.23 -59.81
N LYS A 985 10.88 9.00 -60.34
CA LYS A 985 10.19 7.72 -60.19
C LYS A 985 10.90 6.61 -60.98
N ARG A 986 11.32 6.90 -62.22
CA ARG A 986 12.09 5.98 -63.06
C ARG A 986 13.40 5.58 -62.38
N ASP A 987 14.14 6.53 -61.84
CA ASP A 987 15.45 6.27 -61.23
C ASP A 987 15.31 5.47 -59.92
N VAL A 988 14.28 5.75 -59.10
CA VAL A 988 13.91 4.89 -57.96
C VAL A 988 13.58 3.47 -58.40
N ASP A 989 12.75 3.31 -59.44
CA ASP A 989 12.33 1.98 -59.93
C ASP A 989 13.48 1.19 -60.57
N LEU A 990 14.44 1.91 -61.17
CA LEU A 990 15.66 1.32 -61.69
C LEU A 990 16.70 1.07 -60.60
N GLY A 991 16.53 1.58 -59.38
CA GLY A 991 17.49 1.43 -58.28
C GLY A 991 18.72 2.36 -58.37
N ARG A 992 18.62 3.46 -59.13
CA ARG A 992 19.68 4.47 -59.24
C ARG A 992 19.66 5.38 -58.01
N ASP A 993 20.83 5.67 -57.46
CA ASP A 993 20.98 6.60 -56.33
C ASP A 993 22.12 7.60 -56.56
N ALA A 994 22.24 8.57 -55.65
CA ALA A 994 23.24 9.64 -55.70
C ALA A 994 24.70 9.13 -55.64
N GLU A 995 24.92 7.87 -55.28
CA GLU A 995 26.23 7.25 -55.09
C GLU A 995 26.69 6.45 -56.33
N GLY A 996 25.89 6.40 -57.40
CA GLY A 996 26.29 5.86 -58.70
C GLY A 996 26.06 4.35 -58.88
N GLY A 997 25.14 3.74 -58.12
CA GLY A 997 24.96 2.29 -58.01
C GLY A 997 24.59 1.46 -59.26
N ILE A 998 24.61 2.00 -60.50
CA ILE A 998 24.29 1.22 -61.72
C ILE A 998 25.34 1.36 -62.84
N TYR A 999 26.51 1.94 -62.59
CA TYR A 999 27.65 1.80 -63.52
C TYR A 999 28.49 0.53 -63.30
N GLU A 1000 28.10 -0.36 -62.39
CA GLU A 1000 28.80 -1.63 -62.14
C GLU A 1000 27.95 -2.90 -62.31
N THR A 1001 26.88 -2.88 -63.12
CA THR A 1001 26.23 -4.16 -63.47
C THR A 1001 25.55 -4.19 -64.84
N LEU A 1002 26.31 -3.82 -65.87
CA LEU A 1002 26.29 -4.55 -67.13
C LEU A 1002 27.66 -5.21 -67.25
N PHE A 1003 27.72 -6.45 -66.74
CA PHE A 1003 28.55 -7.60 -67.11
C PHE A 1003 29.05 -8.36 -65.87
N ALA A 1004 28.49 -9.57 -65.73
CA ALA A 1004 28.76 -10.62 -64.74
C ALA A 1004 28.20 -10.34 -63.33
N GLY A 1005 27.29 -11.12 -62.76
CA GLY A 1005 26.71 -12.40 -63.12
C GLY A 1005 26.10 -13.02 -61.85
N SER A 1006 24.85 -13.49 -61.95
CA SER A 1006 24.15 -14.45 -61.06
C SER A 1006 24.10 -14.17 -59.54
N PHE A 1007 22.89 -14.07 -58.97
CA PHE A 1007 22.27 -15.08 -58.08
C PHE A 1007 21.02 -14.55 -57.34
N VAL A 1008 20.24 -15.53 -56.87
CA VAL A 1008 18.86 -15.53 -56.34
C VAL A 1008 18.87 -15.61 -54.80
N LEU A 1009 17.78 -15.15 -54.12
CA LEU A 1009 17.01 -15.81 -53.01
C LEU A 1009 16.70 -14.99 -51.71
N LYS A 1010 15.39 -14.99 -51.37
CA LYS A 1010 14.62 -15.15 -50.09
C LYS A 1010 15.22 -14.91 -48.66
N GLU A 1011 14.35 -14.34 -47.79
CA GLU A 1011 14.14 -14.27 -46.29
C GLU A 1011 15.16 -14.94 -45.30
N ILE A 1012 15.33 -14.63 -43.99
CA ILE A 1012 14.49 -14.26 -42.79
C ILE A 1012 15.43 -13.64 -41.66
N PRO A 1013 15.19 -13.67 -40.30
CA PRO A 1013 14.59 -12.70 -39.31
C PRO A 1013 15.52 -11.95 -38.28
N ALA A 1014 14.86 -11.14 -37.42
CA ALA A 1014 15.20 -10.25 -36.29
C ALA A 1014 16.38 -10.52 -35.29
N LEU A 1015 16.97 -9.43 -34.78
CA LEU A 1015 18.01 -9.33 -33.73
C LEU A 1015 17.52 -8.58 -32.47
N SER A 1016 17.71 -9.16 -31.27
CA SER A 1016 17.54 -8.52 -29.95
C SER A 1016 18.90 -8.22 -29.29
N LYS A 1017 18.97 -7.09 -28.55
CA LYS A 1017 20.12 -6.48 -27.81
C LYS A 1017 21.37 -7.36 -27.59
N LEU A 1018 22.47 -7.01 -28.27
CA LEU A 1018 23.79 -7.66 -28.22
C LEU A 1018 24.69 -7.08 -27.10
N GLY A 1019 25.80 -7.76 -26.76
CA GLY A 1019 26.82 -7.31 -25.79
C GLY A 1019 26.66 -7.72 -24.31
N LYS A 1020 25.60 -8.45 -23.92
CA LYS A 1020 25.37 -8.86 -22.51
C LYS A 1020 26.06 -10.19 -22.20
N LEU A 1021 26.83 -10.26 -21.12
CA LEU A 1021 27.47 -11.51 -20.65
C LEU A 1021 26.64 -12.20 -19.57
N THR A 1022 26.52 -13.52 -19.66
CA THR A 1022 25.97 -14.40 -18.61
C THR A 1022 27.06 -15.38 -18.18
N TYR A 1023 27.36 -15.48 -16.89
CA TYR A 1023 28.37 -16.40 -16.38
C TYR A 1023 27.80 -17.80 -16.15
N ASP A 1024 28.36 -18.80 -16.80
CA ASP A 1024 28.08 -20.22 -16.57
C ASP A 1024 29.01 -20.75 -15.47
N LYS A 1025 28.45 -20.96 -14.27
CA LYS A 1025 29.18 -21.43 -13.09
C LYS A 1025 29.78 -22.83 -13.30
N ASN A 1026 29.15 -23.70 -14.09
CA ASN A 1026 29.60 -25.08 -14.30
C ASN A 1026 30.79 -25.15 -15.26
N LYS A 1027 30.78 -24.32 -16.31
CA LYS A 1027 31.89 -24.24 -17.29
C LYS A 1027 32.97 -23.23 -16.90
N ARG A 1028 32.70 -22.41 -15.88
CA ARG A 1028 33.51 -21.26 -15.46
C ARG A 1028 33.79 -20.30 -16.64
N SER A 1029 32.82 -20.10 -17.53
CA SER A 1029 32.94 -19.24 -18.72
C SER A 1029 31.81 -18.22 -18.80
N TRP A 1030 31.99 -17.15 -19.58
CA TRP A 1030 30.92 -16.18 -19.86
C TRP A 1030 30.38 -16.40 -21.28
N LEU A 1031 29.07 -16.49 -21.44
CA LEU A 1031 28.41 -16.53 -22.75
C LEU A 1031 27.82 -15.15 -23.06
N SER A 1032 28.15 -14.58 -24.22
CA SER A 1032 27.54 -13.35 -24.69
C SER A 1032 26.18 -13.58 -25.34
N SER A 1033 25.35 -12.54 -25.37
CA SER A 1033 24.06 -12.52 -26.07
C SER A 1033 24.17 -12.79 -27.58
N GLY A 1034 25.30 -12.47 -28.22
CA GLY A 1034 25.60 -12.84 -29.61
C GLY A 1034 26.11 -14.27 -29.77
N GLY A 1035 26.26 -15.02 -28.67
CA GLY A 1035 26.65 -16.42 -28.66
C GLY A 1035 28.15 -16.68 -28.68
N LEU A 1036 29.00 -15.73 -28.25
CA LEU A 1036 30.43 -15.95 -28.02
C LEU A 1036 30.69 -16.44 -26.60
N GLU A 1037 31.56 -17.44 -26.44
CA GLU A 1037 31.94 -17.98 -25.13
C GLU A 1037 33.35 -17.53 -24.73
N TYR A 1038 33.52 -16.97 -23.54
CA TYR A 1038 34.80 -16.49 -23.00
C TYR A 1038 35.23 -17.36 -21.81
N THR A 1039 36.24 -18.20 -21.99
CA THR A 1039 36.67 -19.17 -20.97
C THR A 1039 37.76 -18.61 -20.02
N GLN A 1040 38.11 -19.38 -18.99
CA GLN A 1040 39.31 -19.14 -18.17
C GLN A 1040 40.61 -19.45 -18.94
N GLY A 1041 41.75 -18.99 -18.43
CA GLY A 1041 43.08 -19.47 -18.85
C GLY A 1041 43.83 -18.58 -19.83
N SER A 1042 43.59 -17.27 -19.81
CA SER A 1042 44.50 -16.28 -20.42
C SER A 1042 45.49 -15.77 -19.35
N ALA A 1043 46.57 -15.09 -19.76
CA ALA A 1043 47.47 -14.42 -18.79
C ALA A 1043 46.74 -13.38 -17.91
N HIS A 1044 45.56 -12.91 -18.33
CA HIS A 1044 44.69 -11.98 -17.59
C HIS A 1044 43.67 -12.70 -16.69
N GLY A 1045 43.81 -14.01 -16.50
CA GLY A 1045 42.89 -14.88 -15.77
C GLY A 1045 41.74 -15.41 -16.64
N ASN A 1046 41.09 -14.54 -17.43
CA ASN A 1046 40.02 -14.94 -18.34
C ASN A 1046 40.01 -14.20 -19.69
N ARG A 1047 39.27 -14.75 -20.66
CA ARG A 1047 39.21 -14.24 -22.03
C ARG A 1047 38.42 -12.92 -22.17
N VAL A 1048 37.47 -12.63 -21.28
CA VAL A 1048 36.79 -11.31 -21.26
C VAL A 1048 37.81 -10.21 -20.95
N LYS A 1049 38.57 -10.36 -19.86
CA LYS A 1049 39.62 -9.42 -19.46
C LYS A 1049 40.71 -9.30 -20.53
N HIS A 1050 41.07 -10.40 -21.19
CA HIS A 1050 42.05 -10.39 -22.26
C HIS A 1050 41.62 -9.53 -23.45
N VAL A 1051 40.38 -9.70 -23.92
CA VAL A 1051 39.88 -8.95 -25.07
C VAL A 1051 39.67 -7.48 -24.72
N LEU A 1052 39.24 -7.19 -23.50
CA LEU A 1052 39.16 -5.80 -23.01
C LEU A 1052 40.53 -5.14 -22.85
N ASP A 1053 41.62 -5.89 -22.72
CA ASP A 1053 42.98 -5.33 -22.72
C ASP A 1053 43.32 -4.69 -24.07
N HIS A 1054 42.72 -5.14 -25.17
CA HIS A 1054 42.81 -4.52 -26.50
C HIS A 1054 42.03 -3.19 -26.62
N THR A 1055 41.53 -2.63 -25.51
CA THR A 1055 41.04 -1.24 -25.43
C THR A 1055 42.11 -0.27 -24.93
N LYS A 1056 43.33 -0.76 -24.67
CA LYS A 1056 44.46 0.06 -24.21
C LYS A 1056 45.73 -0.26 -25.02
N PRO A 1057 46.57 0.73 -25.35
CA PRO A 1057 47.86 0.49 -25.98
C PRO A 1057 48.75 -0.36 -25.08
N ASN A 1058 49.34 -1.42 -25.64
CA ASN A 1058 50.32 -2.25 -24.94
C ASN A 1058 51.63 -2.27 -25.73
N PRO A 1059 52.69 -1.57 -25.28
CA PRO A 1059 53.94 -1.44 -26.03
C PRO A 1059 54.67 -2.78 -26.24
N ASN A 1060 54.34 -3.81 -25.47
CA ASN A 1060 54.90 -5.15 -25.60
C ASN A 1060 54.16 -6.05 -26.61
N LYS A 1061 53.07 -5.57 -27.25
CA LYS A 1061 52.29 -6.30 -28.26
C LYS A 1061 52.05 -5.43 -29.48
N THR A 1062 53.09 -5.22 -30.27
CA THR A 1062 53.10 -4.33 -31.46
C THR A 1062 52.24 -4.82 -32.63
N THR A 1063 51.68 -6.04 -32.56
CA THR A 1063 50.90 -6.65 -33.65
C THR A 1063 49.39 -6.46 -33.54
N HIS A 1064 48.85 -6.02 -32.39
CA HIS A 1064 47.40 -5.85 -32.19
C HIS A 1064 47.07 -4.36 -32.02
N SER A 1065 46.14 -3.84 -32.82
CA SER A 1065 45.66 -2.46 -32.68
C SER A 1065 44.66 -2.32 -31.52
N VAL A 1066 44.26 -1.08 -31.22
CA VAL A 1066 43.44 -0.73 -30.05
C VAL A 1066 42.03 -0.33 -30.49
N PHE A 1067 41.00 -0.86 -29.83
CA PHE A 1067 39.61 -0.45 -30.07
C PHE A 1067 39.41 1.03 -29.72
N ASN A 1068 38.69 1.76 -30.58
CA ASN A 1068 38.37 3.18 -30.36
C ASN A 1068 37.17 3.43 -29.42
N THR A 1069 36.68 2.38 -28.76
CA THR A 1069 35.50 2.44 -27.89
C THR A 1069 35.79 1.83 -26.52
N GLY A 1070 35.06 2.29 -25.51
CA GLY A 1070 35.22 1.86 -24.11
C GLY A 1070 34.77 0.40 -23.85
N LYS A 1071 35.13 -0.11 -22.66
CA LYS A 1071 35.03 -1.54 -22.27
C LYS A 1071 33.65 -2.17 -22.46
N THR A 1072 32.56 -1.48 -22.16
CA THR A 1072 31.20 -2.01 -22.28
C THR A 1072 30.74 -2.18 -23.73
N ASN A 1073 31.19 -1.31 -24.62
CA ASN A 1073 30.73 -1.28 -26.02
C ASN A 1073 31.52 -2.26 -26.91
N VAL A 1074 32.72 -2.68 -26.51
CA VAL A 1074 33.51 -3.67 -27.27
C VAL A 1074 32.80 -5.01 -27.35
N LEU A 1075 32.16 -5.47 -26.27
CA LEU A 1075 31.48 -6.78 -26.27
C LEU A 1075 30.27 -6.80 -27.21
N GLU A 1076 29.52 -5.70 -27.29
CA GLU A 1076 28.45 -5.54 -28.28
C GLU A 1076 29.00 -5.57 -29.71
N LEU A 1077 30.11 -4.87 -29.95
CA LEU A 1077 30.74 -4.80 -31.26
C LEU A 1077 31.27 -6.18 -31.71
N LEU A 1078 31.77 -7.00 -30.79
CA LEU A 1078 32.20 -8.37 -31.06
C LEU A 1078 31.04 -9.31 -31.33
N ASP A 1079 29.91 -9.15 -30.64
CA ASP A 1079 28.69 -9.89 -30.94
C ASP A 1079 28.17 -9.53 -32.34
N GLN A 1080 28.16 -8.24 -32.69
CA GLN A 1080 27.81 -7.78 -34.04
C GLN A 1080 28.76 -8.36 -35.09
N ALA A 1081 30.07 -8.38 -34.82
CA ALA A 1081 31.07 -8.97 -35.71
C ALA A 1081 30.87 -10.48 -35.86
N TRP A 1082 30.61 -11.19 -34.76
CA TRP A 1082 30.39 -12.63 -34.77
C TRP A 1082 29.14 -13.04 -35.55
N LEU A 1083 28.08 -12.23 -35.50
CA LEU A 1083 26.87 -12.45 -36.29
C LEU A 1083 27.06 -12.12 -37.78
N LYS A 1084 27.98 -11.22 -38.11
CA LYS A 1084 28.35 -10.85 -39.48
C LYS A 1084 29.47 -11.72 -40.08
N LYS A 1085 30.05 -12.65 -39.32
CA LYS A 1085 31.22 -13.40 -39.78
C LYS A 1085 30.89 -14.25 -41.00
N GLY A 1086 31.76 -14.19 -42.00
CA GLY A 1086 31.76 -15.11 -43.13
C GLY A 1086 32.56 -16.37 -42.83
N SER A 1087 33.16 -16.96 -43.85
CA SER A 1087 34.11 -18.07 -43.70
C SER A 1087 35.37 -17.61 -42.92
N PRO A 1088 35.99 -18.49 -42.11
CA PRO A 1088 37.27 -18.17 -41.49
C PRO A 1088 38.34 -18.01 -42.57
N LEU A 1089 39.47 -17.40 -42.20
CA LEU A 1089 40.58 -17.20 -43.13
C LEU A 1089 41.09 -18.56 -43.66
N PRO A 1090 41.35 -18.68 -44.98
CA PRO A 1090 41.76 -19.95 -45.58
C PRO A 1090 43.00 -20.57 -44.94
N ASN A 1091 43.95 -19.73 -44.51
CA ASN A 1091 45.22 -20.14 -43.91
C ASN A 1091 45.20 -20.16 -42.37
N ASP A 1092 44.12 -19.68 -41.74
CA ASP A 1092 43.93 -19.69 -40.29
C ASP A 1092 42.44 -19.95 -39.98
N PRO A 1093 42.00 -21.22 -39.96
CA PRO A 1093 40.59 -21.59 -39.81
C PRO A 1093 39.98 -21.18 -38.45
N SER A 1094 40.79 -20.64 -37.54
CA SER A 1094 40.37 -20.16 -36.22
C SER A 1094 40.09 -18.66 -36.22
N ALA A 1095 40.54 -17.91 -37.23
CA ALA A 1095 40.44 -16.46 -37.31
C ALA A 1095 39.48 -15.98 -38.39
N TYR A 1096 38.76 -14.92 -38.08
CA TYR A 1096 37.86 -14.22 -38.99
C TYR A 1096 38.30 -12.76 -39.07
N ILE A 1097 38.38 -12.20 -40.29
CA ILE A 1097 38.43 -10.75 -40.48
C ILE A 1097 37.04 -10.30 -40.87
N ILE A 1098 36.41 -9.51 -40.01
CA ILE A 1098 35.02 -9.10 -40.16
C ILE A 1098 34.98 -7.59 -40.40
N PRO A 1099 34.67 -7.14 -41.63
CA PRO A 1099 34.46 -5.72 -41.91
C PRO A 1099 33.24 -5.20 -41.13
N MET A 1100 33.45 -4.11 -40.38
CA MET A 1100 32.41 -3.53 -39.53
C MET A 1100 31.67 -2.35 -40.18
N GLY A 1101 32.13 -1.88 -41.34
CA GLY A 1101 31.51 -0.79 -42.11
C GLY A 1101 31.65 0.59 -41.46
N LYS A 1102 32.46 0.70 -40.40
CA LYS A 1102 32.80 1.95 -39.69
C LYS A 1102 34.18 1.79 -39.05
N VAL A 1103 34.81 2.90 -38.68
CA VAL A 1103 36.08 2.88 -37.95
C VAL A 1103 35.85 2.34 -36.52
N VAL A 1104 36.54 1.27 -36.18
CA VAL A 1104 36.45 0.52 -34.92
C VAL A 1104 37.76 0.46 -34.14
N GLY A 1105 38.89 0.82 -34.75
CA GLY A 1105 40.18 0.99 -34.09
C GLY A 1105 40.67 2.43 -34.07
N THR A 1106 41.62 2.73 -33.19
CA THR A 1106 42.13 4.09 -32.97
C THR A 1106 42.99 4.63 -34.12
N GLU A 1107 43.43 3.78 -35.05
CA GLU A 1107 44.28 4.17 -36.19
C GLU A 1107 43.55 4.02 -37.54
N GLY A 1108 42.21 4.06 -37.50
CA GLY A 1108 41.37 4.01 -38.69
C GLY A 1108 40.99 2.60 -39.15
N GLU A 1109 41.23 1.57 -38.33
CA GLU A 1109 40.82 0.20 -38.61
C GLU A 1109 39.30 0.10 -38.76
N THR A 1110 38.84 -0.57 -39.82
CA THR A 1110 37.40 -0.72 -40.12
C THR A 1110 36.91 -2.17 -40.04
N ALA A 1111 37.79 -3.10 -39.70
CA ALA A 1111 37.46 -4.51 -39.48
C ALA A 1111 37.90 -4.99 -38.10
N ILE A 1112 37.36 -6.13 -37.68
CA ILE A 1112 37.75 -6.83 -36.45
C ILE A 1112 38.33 -8.17 -36.82
N ARG A 1113 39.54 -8.45 -36.35
CA ARG A 1113 40.08 -9.81 -36.33
C ARG A 1113 39.56 -10.51 -35.08
N LEU A 1114 38.69 -11.50 -35.26
CA LEU A 1114 38.13 -12.32 -34.17
C LEU A 1114 38.66 -13.74 -34.30
N VAL A 1115 39.38 -14.20 -33.27
CA VAL A 1115 39.96 -15.55 -33.23
C VAL A 1115 39.23 -16.38 -32.18
N VAL A 1116 38.71 -17.53 -32.59
CA VAL A 1116 38.01 -18.50 -31.75
C VAL A 1116 38.67 -19.87 -31.85
N GLN A 1117 38.48 -20.74 -30.86
CA GLN A 1117 38.95 -22.11 -30.96
C GLN A 1117 38.27 -22.82 -32.14
N ARG A 1118 39.07 -23.43 -33.01
CA ARG A 1118 38.62 -24.02 -34.29
C ARG A 1118 37.34 -24.85 -34.13
N GLY A 1119 36.33 -24.51 -34.95
CA GLY A 1119 35.04 -25.21 -34.95
C GLY A 1119 34.11 -24.87 -33.77
N THR A 1120 34.44 -23.87 -32.96
CA THR A 1120 33.63 -23.45 -31.80
C THR A 1120 33.39 -21.94 -31.80
N ASN A 1121 32.63 -21.47 -30.82
CA ASN A 1121 32.39 -20.05 -30.50
C ASN A 1121 33.26 -19.55 -29.31
N LYS A 1122 34.26 -20.32 -28.87
CA LYS A 1122 35.10 -19.97 -27.72
C LYS A 1122 36.19 -18.97 -28.12
N VAL A 1123 36.12 -17.76 -27.59
CA VAL A 1123 37.01 -16.65 -27.94
C VAL A 1123 38.42 -16.85 -27.41
N ILE A 1124 39.40 -16.76 -28.30
CA ILE A 1124 40.83 -16.74 -27.98
C ILE A 1124 41.31 -15.29 -27.83
N THR A 1125 41.07 -14.45 -28.83
CA THR A 1125 41.37 -13.02 -28.81
C THR A 1125 40.55 -12.26 -29.87
N ALA A 1126 40.44 -10.94 -29.73
CA ALA A 1126 39.85 -10.07 -30.73
C ALA A 1126 40.45 -8.66 -30.66
N TYR A 1127 40.69 -8.05 -31.81
CA TYR A 1127 41.23 -6.69 -31.92
C TYR A 1127 40.90 -6.09 -33.30
N PRO A 1128 40.88 -4.75 -33.43
CA PRO A 1128 40.65 -4.12 -34.73
C PRO A 1128 41.80 -4.40 -35.69
N VAL A 1129 41.50 -4.43 -36.99
CA VAL A 1129 42.49 -4.51 -38.05
C VAL A 1129 42.04 -3.71 -39.26
N LYS A 1130 42.99 -3.30 -40.09
CA LYS A 1130 42.68 -2.89 -41.46
C LYS A 1130 42.34 -4.17 -42.26
N PRO A 1131 41.25 -4.18 -43.04
CA PRO A 1131 40.75 -5.38 -43.73
C PRO A 1131 41.79 -6.12 -44.56
#